data_AF-A0A950VWF7-F1
#
_entry.id   AF-A0A950VWF7-F1
#
_cell.length_a   1.000
_cell.length_b   1.000
_cell.length_c   1.000
_cell.angle_alpha   90.00
_cell.angle_beta   90.00
_cell.angle_gamma   90.00
#
_symmetry.space_group_name_H-M   'P 1'
#
loop_
_entity.id
_entity.type
_entity.pdbx_description
1 polymer ?
#
loop_
_entity_poly.entity_id
_entity_poly.type
_entity_poly.pdbx_seq_one_letter_code
_entity_poly.pdbx_strand_id
1 'polypeptide(L)'
;MTSFSIRLDRGVRARMRDGVEIGTVIVRPDSDGQFPAIVAYNPYRTLTSVKSEYCDAEYNHRWDGPSWFAEHGYAVVYFDVRGTGNSGGSTQSIYSATEQRDAYEMVEWIARQPWCDGNVGMWGMSYGGVVQWQVGTQKPPHLKALVVGSSNDTVYGDWVYPGGSIRPYMFDTFSPLMTADNFAPPDPEIVGERWAEMWQERLDNNVPWGIDWIRHPLDDGFYTSRSLQPDYSRIAVPTMLWSGWADCYPTPILRAFANLSAPKRAFIGPWDHDWPEMAVPGPRIEFRSEMLKWFDRWLKGIDNGVTDEPPLNLYVRTWSAPRELARMMDEGRWQAETEWPPARMQPITMYLGNDGALAAGVPPAPAQSSYEYDPTVGITSGIYWGGGVIPWAMPLDQRADELKSLTYTSAPFETDTEVTGGPEVVLYVSSTAESGYMHVKLCDVAPDGTSKWLTDGGLLLSHRASHTRPEAVVPDTIYELRIKLKYVAYIVPAGHAMRLSVASADFQNAWPAGAPAVHTLHRGRTHPSHIRLPLAPDNAPRLPPPRLSPSPRREPTDMDYTGATHTITHDMVNDSVTVELERLSGALPNSRTERAAFGQSRAQREARSRYTVSRKNPANAHMRAEHVYTIHRPEHEIRIEANESLVSDTDCFRFQSRVEIQVDGKTHFVKSWRASRIRMLD
;
A
#
# COMPACT_ATOMS: atom_id res chain seq x y z
N MET A 1 13.03 -33.98 8.43
CA MET A 1 13.29 -33.49 7.07
C MET A 1 14.79 -33.34 6.91
N THR A 2 15.33 -33.69 5.75
CA THR A 2 16.74 -33.46 5.42
C THR A 2 16.92 -31.95 5.18
N SER A 3 17.78 -31.31 5.96
CA SER A 3 18.19 -29.92 5.71
C SER A 3 19.35 -29.95 4.71
N PHE A 4 19.24 -29.19 3.62
CA PHE A 4 20.30 -29.06 2.62
C PHE A 4 21.28 -27.94 3.00
N SER A 5 22.57 -28.13 2.71
CA SER A 5 23.49 -26.99 2.59
C SER A 5 23.08 -26.11 1.41
N ILE A 6 23.41 -24.82 1.45
CA ILE A 6 22.99 -23.84 0.44
C ILE A 6 24.15 -23.45 -0.48
N ARG A 7 23.82 -23.21 -1.75
CA ARG A 7 24.69 -22.64 -2.77
C ARG A 7 24.10 -21.35 -3.31
N LEU A 8 24.96 -20.36 -3.50
CA LEU A 8 24.61 -19.04 -4.03
C LEU A 8 25.25 -18.85 -5.41
N ASP A 9 24.43 -18.83 -6.46
CA ASP A 9 24.87 -18.54 -7.83
C ASP A 9 24.65 -17.04 -8.13
N ARG A 10 25.76 -16.34 -8.41
CA ARG A 10 25.81 -14.86 -8.59
C ARG A 10 26.11 -14.50 -10.05
N GLY A 11 25.72 -13.30 -10.45
CA GLY A 11 26.04 -12.75 -11.79
C GLY A 11 25.31 -13.45 -12.93
N VAL A 12 24.30 -14.27 -12.62
CA VAL A 12 23.54 -15.02 -13.63
C VAL A 12 22.64 -14.04 -14.40
N ARG A 13 22.63 -14.17 -15.73
CA ARG A 13 21.87 -13.29 -16.63
C ARG A 13 20.80 -14.07 -17.38
N ALA A 14 19.56 -13.60 -17.30
CA ALA A 14 18.46 -14.09 -18.10
C ALA A 14 18.26 -13.15 -19.30
N ARG A 15 18.44 -13.67 -20.52
CA ARG A 15 18.26 -12.90 -21.75
C ARG A 15 16.80 -12.95 -22.20
N MET A 16 16.16 -11.78 -22.28
CA MET A 16 14.75 -11.61 -22.68
C MET A 16 14.61 -11.64 -24.21
N ARG A 17 13.37 -11.69 -24.70
CA ARG A 17 13.02 -11.72 -26.14
C ARG A 17 13.66 -10.61 -26.98
N ASP A 18 13.90 -9.44 -26.40
CA ASP A 18 14.44 -8.24 -27.06
C ASP A 18 15.96 -8.09 -26.87
N GLY A 19 16.61 -9.08 -26.27
CA GLY A 19 18.05 -9.11 -26.05
C GLY A 19 18.51 -8.42 -24.78
N VAL A 20 17.63 -7.73 -24.05
CA VAL A 20 17.98 -7.19 -22.73
C VAL A 20 18.23 -8.32 -21.74
N GLU A 21 19.25 -8.13 -20.92
CA GLU A 21 19.66 -9.09 -19.91
C GLU A 21 19.22 -8.63 -18.52
N ILE A 22 18.43 -9.48 -17.87
CA ILE A 22 17.98 -9.30 -16.49
C ILE A 22 19.02 -9.93 -15.57
N GLY A 23 19.50 -9.15 -14.61
CA GLY A 23 20.41 -9.61 -13.57
C GLY A 23 19.67 -10.45 -12.55
N THR A 24 20.26 -11.57 -12.14
CA THR A 24 19.64 -12.51 -11.20
C THR A 24 20.62 -12.98 -10.12
N VAL A 25 20.07 -13.39 -8.98
CA VAL A 25 20.76 -14.15 -7.93
C VAL A 25 19.91 -15.37 -7.59
N ILE A 26 20.56 -16.53 -7.45
CA ILE A 26 19.90 -17.80 -7.17
C ILE A 26 20.46 -18.38 -5.88
N VAL A 27 19.58 -18.61 -4.90
CA VAL A 27 19.88 -19.32 -3.64
C VAL A 27 19.23 -20.69 -3.76
N ARG A 28 20.00 -21.78 -3.72
CA ARG A 28 19.45 -23.13 -3.95
C ARG A 28 20.18 -24.21 -3.15
N PRO A 29 19.62 -25.43 -3.04
CA PRO A 29 20.32 -26.54 -2.42
C PRO A 29 21.67 -26.81 -3.12
N ASP A 30 22.70 -27.05 -2.31
CA ASP A 30 24.02 -27.48 -2.78
C ASP A 30 24.00 -28.99 -3.04
N SER A 31 23.35 -29.35 -4.14
CA SER A 31 23.13 -30.72 -4.59
C SER A 31 22.94 -30.75 -6.10
N ASP A 32 23.20 -31.91 -6.73
CA ASP A 32 23.01 -32.15 -8.16
C ASP A 32 21.54 -32.45 -8.55
N GLY A 33 20.62 -32.44 -7.58
CA GLY A 33 19.20 -32.67 -7.80
C GLY A 33 18.47 -31.54 -8.54
N GLN A 34 17.25 -31.85 -9.00
CA GLN A 34 16.31 -30.86 -9.49
C GLN A 34 15.32 -30.47 -8.38
N PHE A 35 14.99 -29.19 -8.30
CA PHE A 35 14.15 -28.64 -7.24
C PHE A 35 13.06 -27.73 -7.83
N PRO A 36 11.90 -27.63 -7.16
CA PRO A 36 10.95 -26.57 -7.47
C PRO A 36 11.57 -25.20 -7.18
N ALA A 37 11.14 -24.20 -7.93
CA ALA A 37 11.66 -22.83 -7.82
C ALA A 37 10.63 -21.87 -7.23
N ILE A 38 11.09 -20.86 -6.50
CA ILE A 38 10.31 -19.71 -6.03
C ILE A 38 10.99 -18.45 -6.60
N VAL A 39 10.23 -17.57 -7.24
CA VAL A 39 10.76 -16.32 -7.79
C VAL A 39 10.14 -15.09 -7.15
N ALA A 40 10.98 -14.09 -6.87
CA ALA A 40 10.54 -12.76 -6.43
C ALA A 40 10.90 -11.69 -7.47
N TYR A 41 9.97 -10.75 -7.65
CA TYR A 41 10.03 -9.70 -8.65
C TYR A 41 10.14 -8.33 -7.98
N ASN A 42 11.26 -7.60 -8.13
CA ASN A 42 11.48 -6.36 -7.37
C ASN A 42 12.18 -5.23 -8.14
N PRO A 43 11.64 -4.00 -8.16
CA PRO A 43 12.31 -2.86 -8.77
C PRO A 43 13.33 -2.18 -7.83
N TYR A 44 13.34 -2.56 -6.55
CA TYR A 44 14.03 -1.86 -5.44
C TYR A 44 15.53 -2.15 -5.34
N ARG A 45 16.16 -2.48 -6.46
CA ARG A 45 17.62 -2.70 -6.56
C ARG A 45 18.13 -3.72 -5.55
N THR A 46 17.35 -4.78 -5.36
CA THR A 46 17.56 -5.86 -4.38
C THR A 46 18.89 -6.60 -4.56
N LEU A 47 19.46 -6.56 -5.75
CA LEU A 47 20.78 -7.13 -6.03
C LEU A 47 21.94 -6.17 -5.73
N THR A 48 21.69 -4.88 -5.43
CA THR A 48 22.74 -3.88 -5.18
C THR A 48 22.93 -3.53 -3.70
N SER A 49 21.94 -3.73 -2.84
CA SER A 49 22.02 -3.38 -1.41
C SER A 49 21.84 -4.62 -0.51
N VAL A 50 22.58 -4.70 0.61
CA VAL A 50 22.34 -5.63 1.75
C VAL A 50 21.04 -5.25 2.48
N LYS A 51 20.12 -4.52 1.84
CA LYS A 51 18.68 -4.74 2.09
C LYS A 51 18.16 -5.98 1.38
N SER A 52 19.04 -6.78 0.80
CA SER A 52 18.78 -8.20 0.73
C SER A 52 18.78 -8.73 2.18
N GLU A 53 17.62 -8.67 2.80
CA GLU A 53 16.98 -9.74 3.57
C GLU A 53 17.18 -11.18 2.97
N TYR A 54 18.19 -11.41 2.14
CA TYR A 54 18.16 -12.48 1.15
C TYR A 54 19.53 -13.14 0.86
N CYS A 55 20.69 -12.54 1.18
CA CYS A 55 21.98 -13.00 0.63
C CYS A 55 23.26 -12.89 1.50
N ASP A 56 23.22 -12.53 2.78
CA ASP A 56 24.41 -12.69 3.65
C ASP A 56 24.35 -14.01 4.43
N ALA A 57 25.12 -15.01 3.98
CA ALA A 57 25.24 -16.31 4.62
C ALA A 57 26.05 -16.28 5.93
N GLU A 58 26.73 -15.17 6.25
CA GLU A 58 27.52 -15.06 7.48
C GLU A 58 27.04 -13.99 8.48
N TYR A 59 26.22 -13.01 8.11
CA TYR A 59 25.82 -11.93 9.04
C TYR A 59 24.56 -11.14 8.61
N ASN A 60 23.33 -11.63 8.83
CA ASN A 60 22.19 -10.80 9.32
C ASN A 60 20.85 -11.54 9.47
N HIS A 61 20.30 -11.50 10.69
CA HIS A 61 19.08 -12.16 11.13
C HIS A 61 17.82 -11.26 11.02
N ARG A 62 17.36 -10.84 9.83
CA ARG A 62 16.10 -10.06 9.72
C ARG A 62 15.01 -10.62 8.80
N TRP A 63 15.33 -11.29 7.72
CA TRP A 63 14.44 -12.23 7.04
C TRP A 63 15.40 -13.22 6.36
N ASP A 64 15.30 -14.50 6.63
CA ASP A 64 16.20 -15.57 6.17
C ASP A 64 15.47 -16.48 5.18
N GLY A 65 14.36 -15.97 4.61
CA GLY A 65 13.46 -16.70 3.73
C GLY A 65 14.17 -17.52 2.65
N PRO A 66 15.11 -16.99 1.83
CA PRO A 66 15.62 -17.73 0.69
C PRO A 66 16.50 -18.89 1.12
N SER A 67 17.39 -18.64 2.09
CA SER A 67 18.22 -19.67 2.70
C SER A 67 17.34 -20.73 3.35
N TRP A 68 16.31 -20.31 4.10
CA TRP A 68 15.38 -21.21 4.74
C TRP A 68 14.62 -22.08 3.73
N PHE A 69 14.09 -21.53 2.64
CA PHE A 69 13.45 -22.32 1.58
C PHE A 69 14.45 -23.21 0.84
N ALA A 70 15.69 -22.76 0.62
CA ALA A 70 16.75 -23.58 0.03
C ALA A 70 17.14 -24.76 0.92
N GLU A 71 17.26 -24.55 2.22
CA GLU A 71 17.46 -25.63 3.20
C GLU A 71 16.32 -26.66 3.18
N HIS A 72 15.11 -26.24 2.78
CA HIS A 72 13.92 -27.09 2.62
C HIS A 72 13.69 -27.57 1.17
N GLY A 73 14.70 -27.49 0.31
CA GLY A 73 14.68 -28.09 -1.03
C GLY A 73 13.96 -27.26 -2.09
N TYR A 74 14.09 -25.93 -2.06
CA TYR A 74 13.64 -25.01 -3.12
C TYR A 74 14.80 -24.21 -3.69
N ALA A 75 14.81 -23.97 -5.00
CA ALA A 75 15.63 -22.91 -5.56
C ALA A 75 14.88 -21.58 -5.47
N VAL A 76 15.53 -20.52 -4.99
CA VAL A 76 14.91 -19.21 -4.82
C VAL A 76 15.64 -18.19 -5.68
N VAL A 77 14.90 -17.52 -6.57
CA VAL A 77 15.44 -16.64 -7.61
C VAL A 77 14.98 -15.21 -7.39
N TYR A 78 15.93 -14.29 -7.37
CA TYR A 78 15.69 -12.84 -7.32
C TYR A 78 16.17 -12.19 -8.58
N PHE A 79 15.48 -11.14 -8.99
CA PHE A 79 15.96 -10.28 -10.04
C PHE A 79 15.51 -8.84 -9.85
N ASP A 80 16.36 -7.93 -10.34
CA ASP A 80 15.98 -6.54 -10.50
C ASP A 80 15.20 -6.40 -11.82
N VAL A 81 14.11 -5.64 -11.78
CA VAL A 81 13.31 -5.34 -12.97
C VAL A 81 14.15 -4.68 -14.06
N ARG A 82 13.74 -4.87 -15.33
CA ARG A 82 14.29 -4.11 -16.47
C ARG A 82 14.49 -2.63 -16.12
N GLY A 83 15.68 -2.12 -16.40
CA GLY A 83 16.03 -0.71 -16.18
C GLY A 83 16.23 -0.31 -14.72
N THR A 84 16.19 -1.26 -13.77
CA THR A 84 16.47 -1.01 -12.36
C THR A 84 17.65 -1.84 -11.86
N GLY A 85 18.22 -1.42 -10.73
CA GLY A 85 19.30 -2.15 -10.04
C GLY A 85 20.43 -2.56 -10.99
N ASN A 86 20.65 -3.87 -11.13
CA ASN A 86 21.68 -4.45 -12.00
C ASN A 86 21.18 -4.98 -13.35
N SER A 87 19.92 -4.78 -13.72
CA SER A 87 19.36 -5.26 -14.99
C SER A 87 19.53 -4.25 -16.12
N GLY A 88 19.65 -4.73 -17.37
CA GLY A 88 19.74 -3.88 -18.56
C GLY A 88 18.43 -3.17 -18.90
N GLY A 89 18.48 -2.29 -19.92
CA GLY A 89 17.33 -1.55 -20.41
C GLY A 89 17.00 -0.30 -19.59
N SER A 90 15.80 0.22 -19.80
CA SER A 90 15.27 1.45 -19.18
C SER A 90 13.81 1.28 -18.74
N THR A 91 13.36 2.12 -17.80
CA THR A 91 11.97 2.21 -17.34
C THR A 91 11.37 3.59 -17.64
N GLN A 92 10.31 3.61 -18.44
CA GLN A 92 9.57 4.84 -18.78
C GLN A 92 8.22 4.92 -18.08
N SER A 93 7.70 3.78 -17.62
CA SER A 93 6.39 3.66 -17.01
C SER A 93 6.40 2.47 -16.06
N ILE A 94 5.68 2.60 -14.95
CA ILE A 94 5.48 1.53 -13.99
C ILE A 94 4.61 0.42 -14.57
N TYR A 95 4.92 -0.85 -14.30
CA TYR A 95 4.15 -2.02 -14.75
C TYR A 95 3.89 -2.05 -16.27
N SER A 96 4.87 -1.62 -17.06
CA SER A 96 4.71 -1.55 -18.51
C SER A 96 4.39 -2.92 -19.12
N ALA A 97 3.75 -2.97 -20.29
CA ALA A 97 3.48 -4.25 -20.96
C ALA A 97 4.78 -5.06 -21.23
N THR A 98 5.88 -4.37 -21.52
CA THR A 98 7.21 -4.99 -21.67
C THR A 98 7.65 -5.66 -20.38
N GLU A 99 7.52 -4.95 -19.27
CA GLU A 99 7.86 -5.42 -17.93
C GLU A 99 7.02 -6.64 -17.52
N GLN A 100 5.69 -6.56 -17.71
CA GLN A 100 4.78 -7.67 -17.43
C GLN A 100 5.15 -8.91 -18.24
N ARG A 101 5.60 -8.73 -19.48
CA ARG A 101 6.02 -9.83 -20.35
C ARG A 101 7.38 -10.41 -19.93
N ASP A 102 8.31 -9.57 -19.48
CA ASP A 102 9.58 -10.05 -18.91
C ASP A 102 9.33 -10.90 -17.66
N ALA A 103 8.37 -10.54 -16.82
CA ALA A 103 7.99 -11.33 -15.66
C ALA A 103 7.48 -12.73 -16.03
N TYR A 104 6.69 -12.85 -17.11
CA TYR A 104 6.31 -14.15 -17.69
C TYR A 104 7.54 -14.93 -18.20
N GLU A 105 8.43 -14.27 -18.94
CA GLU A 105 9.62 -14.91 -19.52
C GLU A 105 10.59 -15.39 -18.45
N MET A 106 10.68 -14.69 -17.31
CA MET A 106 11.47 -15.11 -16.16
C MET A 106 10.96 -16.42 -15.56
N VAL A 107 9.64 -16.61 -15.42
CA VAL A 107 9.07 -17.89 -14.97
C VAL A 107 9.49 -19.03 -15.91
N GLU A 108 9.35 -18.82 -17.21
CA GLU A 108 9.70 -19.83 -18.23
C GLU A 108 11.21 -20.07 -18.36
N TRP A 109 12.03 -19.05 -18.13
CA TRP A 109 13.49 -19.16 -18.12
C TRP A 109 13.94 -19.98 -16.91
N ILE A 110 13.37 -19.74 -15.73
CA ILE A 110 13.65 -20.51 -14.50
C ILE A 110 13.31 -21.99 -14.69
N ALA A 111 12.13 -22.28 -15.23
CA ALA A 111 11.67 -23.65 -15.43
C ALA A 111 12.56 -24.48 -16.40
N ARG A 112 13.37 -23.82 -17.23
CA ARG A 112 14.31 -24.47 -18.17
C ARG A 112 15.71 -24.68 -17.60
N GLN A 113 16.00 -24.17 -16.40
CA GLN A 113 17.31 -24.34 -15.81
C GLN A 113 17.53 -25.80 -15.42
N PRO A 114 18.76 -26.34 -15.54
CA PRO A 114 19.03 -27.75 -15.30
C PRO A 114 18.73 -28.20 -13.85
N TRP A 115 18.77 -27.26 -12.90
CA TRP A 115 18.47 -27.49 -11.49
C TRP A 115 16.97 -27.34 -11.14
N CYS A 116 16.12 -26.91 -12.08
CA CYS A 116 14.69 -26.74 -11.83
C CYS A 116 13.91 -27.99 -12.28
N ASP A 117 12.92 -28.42 -11.51
CA ASP A 117 12.05 -29.56 -11.83
C ASP A 117 10.84 -29.18 -12.73
N GLY A 118 10.76 -27.91 -13.15
CA GLY A 118 9.68 -27.37 -13.96
C GLY A 118 8.51 -26.79 -13.17
N ASN A 119 8.50 -26.84 -11.84
CA ASN A 119 7.48 -26.20 -11.00
C ASN A 119 8.01 -24.88 -10.44
N VAL A 120 7.34 -23.78 -10.79
CA VAL A 120 7.70 -22.43 -10.33
C VAL A 120 6.55 -21.84 -9.53
N GLY A 121 6.84 -21.37 -8.32
CA GLY A 121 5.98 -20.51 -7.54
C GLY A 121 6.48 -19.07 -7.58
N MET A 122 5.59 -18.13 -7.27
CA MET A 122 5.99 -16.74 -7.05
C MET A 122 5.67 -16.31 -5.63
N TRP A 123 6.46 -15.36 -5.12
CA TRP A 123 6.13 -14.61 -3.94
C TRP A 123 6.55 -13.16 -4.04
N GLY A 124 6.00 -12.34 -3.17
CA GLY A 124 6.34 -10.93 -3.11
C GLY A 124 5.26 -10.12 -2.44
N MET A 125 5.67 -8.98 -1.92
CA MET A 125 4.80 -7.98 -1.30
C MET A 125 4.73 -6.74 -2.19
N SER A 126 3.68 -5.91 -2.04
CA SER A 126 3.64 -4.57 -2.62
C SER A 126 3.73 -4.63 -4.14
N TYR A 127 4.74 -4.00 -4.74
CA TYR A 127 5.01 -4.09 -6.17
C TYR A 127 5.14 -5.52 -6.67
N GLY A 128 5.88 -6.37 -5.96
CA GLY A 128 6.03 -7.78 -6.31
C GLY A 128 4.72 -8.56 -6.18
N GLY A 129 3.82 -8.13 -5.28
CA GLY A 129 2.47 -8.66 -5.17
C GLY A 129 1.58 -8.30 -6.37
N VAL A 130 1.62 -7.04 -6.82
CA VAL A 130 0.89 -6.60 -8.03
C VAL A 130 1.37 -7.35 -9.28
N VAL A 131 2.68 -7.56 -9.41
CA VAL A 131 3.25 -8.29 -10.56
C VAL A 131 2.82 -9.76 -10.58
N GLN A 132 2.60 -10.39 -9.42
CA GLN A 132 2.04 -11.75 -9.39
C GLN A 132 0.66 -11.83 -10.05
N TRP A 133 -0.19 -10.81 -9.92
CA TRP A 133 -1.44 -10.73 -10.67
C TRP A 133 -1.20 -10.62 -12.18
N GLN A 134 -0.27 -9.76 -12.58
CA GLN A 134 0.06 -9.53 -13.99
C GLN A 134 0.66 -10.77 -14.65
N VAL A 135 1.47 -11.55 -13.94
CA VAL A 135 1.99 -12.84 -14.43
C VAL A 135 0.90 -13.91 -14.40
N GLY A 136 0.15 -14.02 -13.31
CA GLY A 136 -0.91 -15.02 -13.16
C GLY A 136 -1.98 -14.94 -14.25
N THR A 137 -2.35 -13.72 -14.67
CA THR A 137 -3.31 -13.49 -15.77
C THR A 137 -2.78 -13.93 -17.14
N GLN A 138 -1.45 -13.98 -17.33
CA GLN A 138 -0.81 -14.48 -18.55
C GLN A 138 -0.68 -16.02 -18.59
N LYS A 139 -0.92 -16.71 -17.47
CA LYS A 139 -0.96 -18.17 -17.34
C LYS A 139 0.31 -18.88 -17.88
N PRO A 140 1.53 -18.56 -17.38
CA PRO A 140 2.72 -19.35 -17.73
C PRO A 140 2.52 -20.83 -17.38
N PRO A 141 2.85 -21.78 -18.27
CA PRO A 141 2.61 -23.20 -18.02
C PRO A 141 3.35 -23.76 -16.80
N HIS A 142 4.50 -23.18 -16.44
CA HIS A 142 5.30 -23.62 -15.29
C HIS A 142 4.94 -22.93 -13.97
N LEU A 143 4.07 -21.91 -13.98
CA LEU A 143 3.59 -21.27 -12.76
C LEU A 143 2.56 -22.16 -12.06
N LYS A 144 2.83 -22.56 -10.81
CA LYS A 144 2.01 -23.52 -10.05
C LYS A 144 1.34 -22.93 -8.81
N ALA A 145 1.91 -21.89 -8.20
CA ALA A 145 1.31 -21.24 -7.03
C ALA A 145 1.80 -19.80 -6.86
N LEU A 146 0.98 -18.98 -6.19
CA LEU A 146 1.29 -17.61 -5.79
C LEU A 146 1.26 -17.45 -4.28
N VAL A 147 2.10 -16.56 -3.76
CA VAL A 147 2.04 -16.00 -2.40
C VAL A 147 2.09 -14.48 -2.51
N VAL A 148 0.90 -13.86 -2.50
CA VAL A 148 0.74 -12.42 -2.72
C VAL A 148 0.57 -11.69 -1.39
N GLY A 149 1.56 -10.89 -1.03
CA GLY A 149 1.55 -10.05 0.16
C GLY A 149 1.13 -8.63 -0.15
N SER A 150 0.36 -8.02 0.75
CA SER A 150 0.10 -6.59 0.87
C SER A 150 0.23 -5.82 -0.45
N SER A 151 -0.73 -6.04 -1.35
CA SER A 151 -0.76 -5.43 -2.67
C SER A 151 -2.18 -5.04 -3.05
N ASN A 152 -2.29 -4.10 -3.99
CA ASN A 152 -3.58 -3.74 -4.58
C ASN A 152 -4.00 -4.76 -5.65
N ASP A 153 -5.31 -4.82 -5.90
CA ASP A 153 -5.90 -5.51 -7.06
C ASP A 153 -6.37 -4.52 -8.15
N THR A 154 -6.35 -3.21 -7.84
CA THR A 154 -6.47 -2.09 -8.78
C THR A 154 -5.45 -0.98 -8.48
N VAL A 155 -4.71 -0.57 -9.51
CA VAL A 155 -3.69 0.48 -9.43
C VAL A 155 -4.34 1.87 -9.31
N TYR A 156 -5.53 2.08 -9.89
CA TYR A 156 -6.22 3.37 -9.82
C TYR A 156 -6.83 3.63 -8.45
N GLY A 157 -7.87 2.88 -8.08
CA GLY A 157 -8.77 3.23 -6.98
C GLY A 157 -8.22 2.92 -5.58
N ASP A 158 -7.30 1.96 -5.44
CA ASP A 158 -6.71 1.65 -4.13
C ASP A 158 -5.42 2.43 -3.88
N TRP A 159 -4.76 2.92 -4.93
CA TRP A 159 -3.37 3.40 -4.86
C TRP A 159 -3.17 4.84 -5.33
N VAL A 160 -3.45 5.18 -6.60
CA VAL A 160 -3.12 6.53 -7.12
C VAL A 160 -4.26 7.54 -6.94
N TYR A 161 -5.50 7.13 -7.18
CA TYR A 161 -6.70 7.98 -7.22
C TYR A 161 -7.87 7.43 -6.38
N PRO A 162 -7.70 7.22 -5.06
CA PRO A 162 -8.81 6.80 -4.20
C PRO A 162 -9.99 7.76 -4.29
N GLY A 163 -11.19 7.24 -4.57
CA GLY A 163 -12.38 8.06 -4.72
C GLY A 163 -12.34 9.04 -5.91
N GLY A 164 -11.37 8.88 -6.82
CA GLY A 164 -11.10 9.80 -7.93
C GLY A 164 -10.16 10.96 -7.59
N SER A 165 -9.79 11.17 -6.32
CA SER A 165 -8.88 12.27 -5.92
C SER A 165 -7.42 11.84 -5.98
N ILE A 166 -6.53 12.75 -6.42
CA ILE A 166 -5.08 12.54 -6.37
C ILE A 166 -4.69 12.18 -4.93
N ARG A 167 -3.90 11.12 -4.77
CA ARG A 167 -3.25 10.79 -3.51
C ARG A 167 -1.88 11.45 -3.40
N PRO A 168 -1.69 12.41 -2.46
CA PRO A 168 -0.42 13.04 -2.14
C PRO A 168 0.80 12.12 -2.00
N TYR A 169 0.65 11.01 -1.28
CA TYR A 169 1.72 10.04 -0.99
C TYR A 169 2.47 9.59 -2.25
N MET A 170 1.75 9.47 -3.37
CA MET A 170 2.34 9.03 -4.63
C MET A 170 3.43 9.99 -5.10
N PHE A 171 3.21 11.29 -4.95
CA PHE A 171 4.10 12.32 -5.46
C PHE A 171 5.11 12.82 -4.42
N ASP A 172 4.86 12.57 -3.13
CA ASP A 172 5.69 13.09 -2.05
C ASP A 172 6.75 12.10 -1.55
N THR A 173 6.45 10.81 -1.68
CA THR A 173 7.30 9.73 -1.16
C THR A 173 7.64 8.76 -2.27
N PHE A 174 6.63 8.15 -2.91
CA PHE A 174 6.88 7.00 -3.76
C PHE A 174 7.54 7.36 -5.11
N SER A 175 7.04 8.37 -5.82
CA SER A 175 7.64 8.87 -7.07
C SER A 175 9.08 9.35 -6.88
N PRO A 176 9.42 10.27 -5.96
CA PRO A 176 10.80 10.76 -5.82
C PRO A 176 11.76 9.66 -5.36
N LEU A 177 11.32 8.73 -4.49
CA LEU A 177 12.09 7.53 -4.12
C LEU A 177 12.45 6.69 -5.34
N MET A 178 11.45 6.30 -6.13
CA MET A 178 11.66 5.45 -7.30
C MET A 178 12.43 6.19 -8.40
N THR A 179 12.23 7.51 -8.54
CA THR A 179 13.03 8.34 -9.44
C THR A 179 14.50 8.31 -9.03
N ALA A 180 14.85 8.51 -7.76
CA ALA A 180 16.24 8.43 -7.32
C ALA A 180 16.85 7.04 -7.56
N ASP A 181 16.10 5.98 -7.26
CA ASP A 181 16.56 4.59 -7.43
C ASP A 181 16.73 4.19 -8.92
N ASN A 182 15.81 4.60 -9.78
CA ASN A 182 15.84 4.23 -11.21
C ASN A 182 16.96 4.94 -11.97
N PHE A 183 17.34 6.15 -11.55
CA PHE A 183 18.44 6.92 -12.17
C PHE A 183 19.83 6.57 -11.59
N ALA A 184 19.88 5.79 -10.50
CA ALA A 184 21.14 5.34 -9.92
C ALA A 184 21.86 4.28 -10.78
N PRO A 185 23.20 4.33 -10.87
CA PRO A 185 24.00 3.42 -11.69
C PRO A 185 23.90 1.97 -11.22
N PRO A 186 24.02 0.97 -12.11
CA PRO A 186 24.24 -0.41 -11.68
C PRO A 186 25.57 -0.56 -10.93
N ASP A 187 25.73 -1.67 -10.23
CA ASP A 187 26.98 -1.98 -9.52
C ASP A 187 28.04 -2.57 -10.47
N PRO A 188 29.20 -1.90 -10.67
CA PRO A 188 30.27 -2.41 -11.53
C PRO A 188 30.84 -3.74 -11.06
N GLU A 189 30.78 -4.07 -9.77
CA GLU A 189 31.24 -5.37 -9.27
C GLU A 189 30.35 -6.53 -9.75
N ILE A 190 29.11 -6.24 -10.15
CA ILE A 190 28.09 -7.23 -10.54
C ILE A 190 27.89 -7.25 -12.05
N VAL A 191 27.91 -6.07 -12.69
CA VAL A 191 27.66 -5.95 -14.13
C VAL A 191 28.95 -5.82 -14.96
N GLY A 192 30.11 -5.65 -14.32
CA GLY A 192 31.40 -5.52 -14.98
C GLY A 192 31.52 -4.24 -15.81
N GLU A 193 32.34 -4.26 -16.85
CA GLU A 193 32.67 -3.10 -17.69
C GLU A 193 31.46 -2.42 -18.36
N ARG A 194 30.33 -3.12 -18.47
CA ARG A 194 29.08 -2.62 -19.06
C ARG A 194 28.34 -1.61 -18.19
N TRP A 195 28.75 -1.42 -16.92
CA TRP A 195 28.03 -0.58 -15.97
C TRP A 195 27.82 0.85 -16.47
N ALA A 196 28.83 1.43 -17.12
CA ALA A 196 28.79 2.81 -17.61
C ALA A 196 27.84 2.96 -18.80
N GLU A 197 27.88 2.02 -19.75
CA GLU A 197 26.96 1.97 -20.89
C GLU A 197 25.50 1.82 -20.42
N MET A 198 25.25 0.86 -19.53
CA MET A 198 23.93 0.65 -18.93
C MET A 198 23.43 1.87 -18.16
N TRP A 199 24.33 2.56 -17.45
CA TRP A 199 23.94 3.78 -16.74
C TRP A 199 23.57 4.90 -17.71
N GLN A 200 24.38 5.12 -18.75
CA GLN A 200 24.10 6.12 -19.77
C GLN A 200 22.76 5.85 -20.46
N GLU A 201 22.46 4.60 -20.81
CA GLU A 201 21.17 4.19 -21.38
C GLU A 201 19.99 4.61 -20.47
N ARG A 202 20.13 4.45 -19.15
CA ARG A 202 19.10 4.88 -18.18
C ARG A 202 18.96 6.39 -18.11
N LEU A 203 20.07 7.13 -18.07
CA LEU A 203 20.05 8.60 -18.03
C LEU A 203 19.34 9.19 -19.25
N ASP A 204 19.54 8.57 -20.41
CA ASP A 204 18.93 8.99 -21.67
C ASP A 204 17.42 8.67 -21.70
N ASN A 205 17.05 7.45 -21.29
CA ASN A 205 15.73 6.87 -21.59
C ASN A 205 14.75 6.79 -20.41
N ASN A 206 15.20 6.82 -19.16
CA ASN A 206 14.29 6.72 -18.01
C ASN A 206 13.39 7.95 -17.90
N VAL A 207 12.17 7.72 -17.37
CA VAL A 207 11.19 8.78 -17.09
C VAL A 207 10.62 8.57 -15.68
N PRO A 208 10.55 9.62 -14.85
CA PRO A 208 9.88 9.57 -13.54
C PRO A 208 8.43 9.09 -13.66
N TRP A 209 8.05 8.09 -12.88
CA TRP A 209 6.73 7.44 -12.99
C TRP A 209 5.56 8.38 -12.67
N GLY A 210 5.76 9.40 -11.83
CA GLY A 210 4.76 10.43 -11.55
C GLY A 210 4.25 11.20 -12.78
N ILE A 211 5.02 11.21 -13.88
CA ILE A 211 4.61 11.83 -15.14
C ILE A 211 3.36 11.16 -15.73
N ASP A 212 3.31 9.83 -15.71
CA ASP A 212 2.16 9.09 -16.25
C ASP A 212 0.92 9.24 -15.36
N TRP A 213 1.08 9.22 -14.03
CA TRP A 213 -0.05 9.35 -13.13
C TRP A 213 -0.81 10.66 -13.35
N ILE A 214 -0.11 11.79 -13.50
CA ILE A 214 -0.74 13.09 -13.80
C ILE A 214 -1.38 13.13 -15.20
N ARG A 215 -0.83 12.38 -16.15
CA ARG A 215 -1.39 12.30 -17.51
C ARG A 215 -2.65 11.44 -17.59
N HIS A 216 -2.85 10.54 -16.63
CA HIS A 216 -3.98 9.63 -16.57
C HIS A 216 -4.79 9.86 -15.27
N PRO A 217 -5.65 10.89 -15.19
CA PRO A 217 -6.45 11.15 -13.99
C PRO A 217 -7.71 10.25 -13.86
N LEU A 218 -8.02 9.47 -14.90
CA LEU A 218 -9.20 8.60 -14.96
C LEU A 218 -8.78 7.13 -14.95
N ASP A 219 -9.69 6.25 -14.55
CA ASP A 219 -9.49 4.79 -14.58
C ASP A 219 -9.58 4.25 -16.02
N ASP A 220 -8.61 4.63 -16.86
CA ASP A 220 -8.60 4.34 -18.30
C ASP A 220 -7.76 3.07 -18.64
N GLY A 221 -7.46 2.87 -19.92
CA GLY A 221 -6.65 1.75 -20.41
C GLY A 221 -5.27 1.64 -19.73
N PHE A 222 -4.72 2.74 -19.23
CA PHE A 222 -3.46 2.75 -18.50
C PHE A 222 -3.56 1.93 -17.21
N TYR A 223 -4.57 2.17 -16.37
CA TYR A 223 -4.72 1.48 -15.09
C TYR A 223 -5.34 0.11 -15.21
N THR A 224 -6.36 -0.04 -16.05
CA THR A 224 -7.06 -1.31 -16.24
C THR A 224 -6.15 -2.41 -16.80
N SER A 225 -5.19 -2.06 -17.67
CA SER A 225 -4.17 -3.01 -18.17
C SER A 225 -3.10 -3.41 -17.14
N ARG A 226 -3.06 -2.75 -15.99
CA ARG A 226 -2.10 -3.01 -14.89
C ARG A 226 -2.75 -3.65 -13.67
N SER A 227 -4.06 -3.85 -13.71
CA SER A 227 -4.88 -4.26 -12.58
C SER A 227 -5.47 -5.66 -12.77
N LEU A 228 -5.76 -6.33 -11.65
CA LEU A 228 -6.47 -7.61 -11.66
C LEU A 228 -7.96 -7.40 -11.90
N GLN A 229 -8.54 -6.37 -11.29
CA GLN A 229 -9.95 -6.02 -11.47
C GLN A 229 -10.33 -5.75 -12.94
N PRO A 230 -11.60 -6.00 -13.31
CA PRO A 230 -12.67 -6.61 -12.49
C PRO A 230 -12.69 -8.15 -12.55
N ASP A 231 -11.85 -8.78 -13.39
CA ASP A 231 -11.93 -10.21 -13.68
C ASP A 231 -10.83 -11.03 -12.96
N TYR A 232 -11.21 -11.58 -11.81
CA TYR A 232 -10.39 -12.45 -10.97
C TYR A 232 -10.31 -13.90 -11.49
N SER A 233 -11.22 -14.31 -12.39
CA SER A 233 -11.22 -15.67 -12.96
C SER A 233 -10.01 -15.95 -13.85
N ARG A 234 -9.28 -14.89 -14.23
CA ARG A 234 -8.02 -14.96 -14.97
C ARG A 234 -6.90 -15.65 -14.17
N ILE A 235 -6.98 -15.66 -12.85
CA ILE A 235 -6.03 -16.38 -11.99
C ILE A 235 -6.49 -17.82 -11.82
N ALA A 236 -5.74 -18.75 -12.42
CA ALA A 236 -6.04 -20.18 -12.41
C ALA A 236 -5.22 -21.00 -11.40
N VAL A 237 -4.17 -20.40 -10.83
CA VAL A 237 -3.25 -21.07 -9.93
C VAL A 237 -3.63 -20.85 -8.46
N PRO A 238 -3.39 -21.84 -7.58
CA PRO A 238 -3.51 -21.67 -6.14
C PRO A 238 -2.82 -20.40 -5.64
N THR A 239 -3.54 -19.58 -4.87
CA THR A 239 -3.02 -18.31 -4.35
C THR A 239 -3.14 -18.22 -2.83
N MET A 240 -2.01 -18.09 -2.13
CA MET A 240 -1.96 -17.63 -0.74
C MET A 240 -1.84 -16.10 -0.73
N LEU A 241 -2.52 -15.47 0.22
CA LEU A 241 -2.67 -14.04 0.37
C LEU A 241 -2.28 -13.64 1.79
N TRP A 242 -1.71 -12.45 1.96
CA TRP A 242 -1.58 -11.87 3.29
C TRP A 242 -1.56 -10.34 3.27
N SER A 243 -1.97 -9.73 4.37
CA SER A 243 -1.81 -8.29 4.63
C SER A 243 -1.94 -7.99 6.12
N GLY A 244 -1.95 -6.72 6.49
CA GLY A 244 -2.14 -6.29 7.86
C GLY A 244 -3.12 -5.12 7.98
N TRP A 245 -3.72 -4.95 9.16
CA TRP A 245 -4.64 -3.85 9.43
C TRP A 245 -3.96 -2.50 9.65
N ALA A 246 -2.66 -2.48 9.96
CA ALA A 246 -1.86 -1.25 9.94
C ALA A 246 -1.29 -0.95 8.54
N ASP A 247 -1.47 -1.86 7.58
CA ASP A 247 -1.21 -1.66 6.16
C ASP A 247 -2.41 -1.03 5.43
N CYS A 248 -2.18 -0.51 4.23
CA CYS A 248 -3.16 0.04 3.31
C CYS A 248 -3.84 -1.01 2.41
N TYR A 249 -3.33 -2.25 2.35
CA TYR A 249 -3.80 -3.29 1.44
C TYR A 249 -4.73 -4.41 1.98
N PRO A 250 -5.25 -4.41 3.23
CA PRO A 250 -6.13 -5.51 3.65
C PRO A 250 -7.43 -5.55 2.84
N THR A 251 -7.93 -4.39 2.38
CA THR A 251 -9.14 -4.31 1.54
C THR A 251 -8.97 -5.02 0.20
N PRO A 252 -7.99 -4.66 -0.66
CA PRO A 252 -7.79 -5.36 -1.93
C PRO A 252 -7.45 -6.84 -1.74
N ILE A 253 -6.67 -7.20 -0.71
CA ILE A 253 -6.33 -8.60 -0.44
C ILE A 253 -7.58 -9.44 -0.11
N LEU A 254 -8.45 -8.94 0.77
CA LEU A 254 -9.70 -9.63 1.10
C LEU A 254 -10.71 -9.60 -0.04
N ARG A 255 -10.71 -8.55 -0.88
CA ARG A 255 -11.52 -8.49 -2.10
C ARG A 255 -11.04 -9.51 -3.14
N ALA A 256 -9.74 -9.66 -3.35
CA ALA A 256 -9.17 -10.71 -4.18
C ALA A 256 -9.52 -12.09 -3.61
N PHE A 257 -9.36 -12.31 -2.30
CA PHE A 257 -9.77 -13.55 -1.65
C PHE A 257 -11.25 -13.88 -1.91
N ALA A 258 -12.16 -12.91 -1.77
CA ALA A 258 -13.58 -13.14 -2.01
C ALA A 258 -13.87 -13.59 -3.46
N ASN A 259 -13.16 -13.05 -4.45
CA ASN A 259 -13.48 -13.24 -5.87
C ASN A 259 -12.64 -14.31 -6.60
N LEU A 260 -11.51 -14.75 -6.04
CA LEU A 260 -10.71 -15.83 -6.64
C LEU A 260 -11.46 -17.17 -6.60
N SER A 261 -11.44 -17.91 -7.70
CA SER A 261 -12.05 -19.26 -7.80
C SER A 261 -11.04 -20.40 -7.59
N ALA A 262 -9.76 -20.15 -7.84
CA ALA A 262 -8.69 -21.11 -7.57
C ALA A 262 -8.56 -21.37 -6.05
N PRO A 263 -7.93 -22.50 -5.63
CA PRO A 263 -7.63 -22.75 -4.23
C PRO A 263 -6.94 -21.55 -3.60
N LYS A 264 -7.45 -21.09 -2.46
CA LYS A 264 -7.06 -19.82 -1.87
C LYS A 264 -6.93 -19.90 -0.36
N ARG A 265 -5.98 -19.13 0.17
CA ARG A 265 -5.79 -18.96 1.61
C ARG A 265 -5.36 -17.54 1.93
N ALA A 266 -5.79 -16.96 3.04
CA ALA A 266 -5.49 -15.59 3.42
C ALA A 266 -5.18 -15.41 4.91
N PHE A 267 -4.24 -14.51 5.21
CA PHE A 267 -3.89 -14.10 6.57
C PHE A 267 -3.90 -12.58 6.68
N ILE A 268 -4.78 -12.03 7.53
CA ILE A 268 -4.81 -10.60 7.82
C ILE A 268 -4.46 -10.40 9.29
N GLY A 269 -3.23 -9.98 9.56
CA GLY A 269 -2.74 -9.70 10.90
C GLY A 269 -2.90 -8.24 11.31
N PRO A 270 -2.40 -7.86 12.50
CA PRO A 270 -2.32 -6.45 12.92
C PRO A 270 -1.20 -5.66 12.23
N TRP A 271 -0.43 -6.32 11.39
CA TRP A 271 0.84 -5.90 10.79
C TRP A 271 0.83 -4.60 9.99
N ASP A 272 1.98 -3.94 9.96
CA ASP A 272 2.36 -2.90 8.99
C ASP A 272 2.73 -3.50 7.62
N HIS A 273 3.33 -2.67 6.75
CA HIS A 273 3.73 -3.06 5.39
C HIS A 273 5.09 -3.77 5.41
N ASP A 274 5.16 -4.86 6.18
CA ASP A 274 6.32 -5.74 6.32
C ASP A 274 5.84 -7.21 6.46
N TRP A 275 6.77 -8.17 6.33
CA TRP A 275 6.45 -9.59 6.43
C TRP A 275 5.87 -9.95 7.80
N PRO A 276 4.88 -10.87 7.89
CA PRO A 276 4.20 -11.19 9.15
C PRO A 276 5.10 -11.67 10.30
N GLU A 277 6.31 -12.13 9.99
CA GLU A 277 7.33 -12.57 10.95
C GLU A 277 8.14 -11.40 11.56
N MET A 278 8.09 -10.23 10.92
CA MET A 278 8.83 -9.00 11.24
C MET A 278 7.95 -7.83 11.64
N ALA A 279 6.77 -7.75 11.04
CA ALA A 279 5.88 -6.61 11.07
C ALA A 279 5.46 -6.16 12.47
N VAL A 280 5.27 -4.86 12.62
CA VAL A 280 4.73 -4.23 13.82
C VAL A 280 3.45 -3.47 13.49
N PRO A 281 2.43 -3.46 14.35
CA PRO A 281 2.35 -4.21 15.59
C PRO A 281 2.21 -5.73 15.37
N GLY A 282 2.66 -6.50 16.36
CA GLY A 282 2.35 -7.92 16.50
C GLY A 282 0.92 -8.18 17.02
N PRO A 283 0.55 -9.46 17.25
CA PRO A 283 1.44 -10.60 17.30
C PRO A 283 1.97 -11.03 15.92
N ARG A 284 3.26 -11.32 15.87
CA ARG A 284 3.95 -11.86 14.69
C ARG A 284 3.85 -13.37 14.65
N ILE A 285 3.83 -13.94 13.45
CA ILE A 285 3.69 -15.38 13.24
C ILE A 285 4.89 -15.94 12.46
N GLU A 286 5.17 -17.22 12.62
CA GLU A 286 6.13 -17.94 11.78
C GLU A 286 5.52 -18.20 10.39
N PHE A 287 5.51 -17.17 9.55
CA PHE A 287 4.83 -17.20 8.26
C PHE A 287 5.55 -18.04 7.20
N ARG A 288 6.87 -18.24 7.34
CA ARG A 288 7.64 -19.09 6.42
C ARG A 288 7.14 -20.52 6.44
N SER A 289 6.76 -21.02 7.62
CA SER A 289 6.15 -22.35 7.76
C SER A 289 4.81 -22.46 7.04
N GLU A 290 3.98 -21.42 7.06
CA GLU A 290 2.70 -21.41 6.32
C GLU A 290 2.92 -21.36 4.80
N MET A 291 3.88 -20.55 4.35
CA MET A 291 4.29 -20.52 2.94
C MET A 291 4.91 -21.85 2.49
N LEU A 292 5.71 -22.52 3.33
CA LEU A 292 6.28 -23.83 3.02
C LEU A 292 5.19 -24.88 2.86
N LYS A 293 4.22 -24.94 3.76
CA LYS A 293 3.06 -25.85 3.61
C LYS A 293 2.35 -25.61 2.28
N TRP A 294 2.17 -24.36 1.90
CA TRP A 294 1.54 -23.99 0.64
C TRP A 294 2.34 -24.44 -0.58
N PHE A 295 3.63 -24.12 -0.63
CA PHE A 295 4.48 -24.51 -1.73
C PHE A 295 4.70 -26.02 -1.78
N ASP A 296 4.85 -26.71 -0.65
CA ASP A 296 5.00 -28.17 -0.60
C ASP A 296 3.77 -28.86 -1.21
N ARG A 297 2.58 -28.31 -0.97
CA ARG A 297 1.36 -28.82 -1.59
C ARG A 297 1.35 -28.65 -3.10
N TRP A 298 1.64 -27.45 -3.60
CA TRP A 298 1.37 -27.09 -4.99
C TRP A 298 2.56 -27.22 -5.94
N LEU A 299 3.79 -27.18 -5.44
CA LEU A 299 5.02 -27.34 -6.22
C LEU A 299 5.59 -28.76 -6.07
N LYS A 300 5.44 -29.41 -4.91
CA LYS A 300 5.94 -30.78 -4.68
C LYS A 300 4.85 -31.85 -4.65
N GLY A 301 3.57 -31.46 -4.66
CA GLY A 301 2.44 -32.41 -4.61
C GLY A 301 2.27 -33.11 -3.26
N ILE A 302 2.85 -32.59 -2.19
CA ILE A 302 2.78 -33.20 -0.86
C ILE A 302 1.38 -33.00 -0.27
N ASP A 303 0.76 -34.08 0.20
CA ASP A 303 -0.48 -33.99 0.96
C ASP A 303 -0.19 -33.71 2.43
N ASN A 304 -0.32 -32.45 2.83
CA ASN A 304 0.01 -31.95 4.17
C ASN A 304 -1.20 -31.32 4.89
N GLY A 305 -2.42 -31.52 4.36
CA GLY A 305 -3.66 -31.02 4.96
C GLY A 305 -3.90 -29.52 4.83
N VAL A 306 -3.04 -28.75 4.14
CA VAL A 306 -3.21 -27.28 4.01
C VAL A 306 -4.55 -26.88 3.36
N THR A 307 -5.14 -27.77 2.57
CA THR A 307 -6.46 -27.60 1.92
C THR A 307 -7.65 -27.91 2.82
N ASP A 308 -7.43 -28.57 3.96
CA ASP A 308 -8.48 -28.96 4.91
C ASP A 308 -8.64 -27.94 6.05
N GLU A 309 -7.65 -27.07 6.21
CA GLU A 309 -7.65 -25.98 7.19
C GLU A 309 -8.51 -24.80 6.71
N PRO A 310 -9.06 -23.97 7.62
CA PRO A 310 -9.81 -22.78 7.25
C PRO A 310 -9.02 -21.84 6.33
N PRO A 311 -9.62 -21.39 5.21
CA PRO A 311 -8.91 -20.63 4.19
C PRO A 311 -8.69 -19.17 4.58
N LEU A 312 -9.35 -18.62 5.60
CA LEU A 312 -9.18 -17.22 5.98
C LEU A 312 -8.89 -17.09 7.47
N ASN A 313 -7.83 -16.36 7.81
CA ASN A 313 -7.38 -16.12 9.17
C ASN A 313 -7.28 -14.61 9.41
N LEU A 314 -8.06 -14.10 10.35
CA LEU A 314 -8.18 -12.68 10.66
C LEU A 314 -7.73 -12.40 12.09
N TYR A 315 -6.92 -11.35 12.29
CA TYR A 315 -6.72 -10.78 13.62
C TYR A 315 -7.81 -9.74 13.88
N VAL A 316 -8.78 -10.06 14.73
CA VAL A 316 -9.84 -9.12 15.11
C VAL A 316 -9.31 -8.21 16.21
N ARG A 317 -9.14 -6.93 15.89
CA ARG A 317 -8.56 -5.91 16.78
C ARG A 317 -9.57 -5.46 17.84
N THR A 318 -9.12 -4.82 18.90
CA THR A 318 -9.99 -4.15 19.87
C THR A 318 -9.47 -2.75 20.22
N TRP A 319 -10.15 -2.08 21.14
CA TRP A 319 -9.81 -0.73 21.53
C TRP A 319 -8.43 -0.62 22.16
N SER A 320 -7.75 0.46 21.76
CA SER A 320 -6.49 0.92 22.29
C SER A 320 -6.42 2.41 21.98
N ALA A 321 -5.99 3.23 22.93
CA ALA A 321 -5.98 4.68 22.76
C ALA A 321 -5.19 5.11 21.49
N PRO A 322 -5.61 6.15 20.76
CA PRO A 322 -4.80 6.69 19.67
C PRO A 322 -3.46 7.22 20.19
N ARG A 323 -2.40 7.09 19.39
CA ARG A 323 -1.05 7.59 19.69
C ARG A 323 -0.32 7.88 18.39
N GLU A 324 0.58 8.86 18.40
CA GLU A 324 1.27 9.34 17.18
C GLU A 324 2.27 8.34 16.59
N LEU A 325 2.78 7.44 17.44
CA LEU A 325 3.79 6.45 17.09
C LEU A 325 3.18 5.05 16.99
N ALA A 326 3.67 4.22 16.08
CA ALA A 326 3.21 2.84 15.91
C ALA A 326 3.41 2.02 17.19
N ARG A 327 2.48 1.10 17.46
CA ARG A 327 2.56 0.15 18.57
C ARG A 327 3.43 -1.04 18.18
N MET A 328 4.11 -1.64 19.16
CA MET A 328 4.84 -2.91 18.94
C MET A 328 3.91 -4.12 18.99
N MET A 329 2.80 -4.02 19.72
CA MET A 329 1.78 -5.06 19.86
C MET A 329 0.40 -4.41 19.79
N ASP A 330 -0.52 -5.04 19.06
CA ASP A 330 -1.92 -4.62 19.03
C ASP A 330 -2.79 -5.57 19.85
N GLU A 331 -3.88 -5.04 20.37
CA GLU A 331 -4.82 -5.79 21.20
C GLU A 331 -5.87 -6.46 20.30
N GLY A 332 -6.16 -7.74 20.54
CA GLY A 332 -7.11 -8.49 19.72
C GLY A 332 -7.01 -10.00 19.84
N ARG A 333 -7.60 -10.71 18.89
CA ARG A 333 -7.57 -12.18 18.81
C ARG A 333 -7.59 -12.68 17.38
N TRP A 334 -6.96 -13.83 17.14
CA TRP A 334 -7.11 -14.54 15.87
C TRP A 334 -8.48 -15.21 15.76
N GLN A 335 -9.07 -15.18 14.55
CA GLN A 335 -10.33 -15.81 14.19
C GLN A 335 -10.21 -16.44 12.81
N ALA A 336 -10.58 -17.71 12.70
CA ALA A 336 -10.66 -18.41 11.41
C ALA A 336 -12.03 -18.21 10.77
N GLU A 337 -12.08 -18.19 9.44
CA GLU A 337 -13.26 -18.01 8.60
C GLU A 337 -13.20 -18.90 7.34
N THR A 338 -14.37 -19.19 6.77
CA THR A 338 -14.48 -19.91 5.50
C THR A 338 -14.56 -18.98 4.28
N GLU A 339 -15.03 -17.75 4.47
CA GLU A 339 -15.31 -16.82 3.39
C GLU A 339 -15.17 -15.36 3.84
N TRP A 340 -15.10 -14.46 2.86
CA TRP A 340 -15.12 -13.02 3.09
C TRP A 340 -16.25 -12.35 2.29
N PRO A 341 -17.05 -11.46 2.90
CA PRO A 341 -17.12 -11.18 4.34
C PRO A 341 -17.53 -12.44 5.14
N PRO A 342 -17.23 -12.54 6.44
CA PRO A 342 -17.60 -13.72 7.22
C PRO A 342 -19.13 -13.95 7.22
N ALA A 343 -19.56 -15.18 6.96
CA ALA A 343 -20.97 -15.58 6.86
C ALA A 343 -21.85 -15.13 8.04
N ARG A 344 -21.23 -15.03 9.22
CA ARG A 344 -21.90 -14.73 10.47
C ARG A 344 -22.26 -13.25 10.63
N MET A 345 -21.75 -12.37 9.77
CA MET A 345 -21.96 -10.92 9.87
C MET A 345 -23.35 -10.56 9.35
N GLN A 346 -24.09 -9.79 10.14
CA GLN A 346 -25.40 -9.26 9.78
C GLN A 346 -25.31 -7.75 9.55
N PRO A 347 -25.54 -7.28 8.31
CA PRO A 347 -25.55 -5.84 8.04
C PRO A 347 -26.70 -5.14 8.77
N ILE A 348 -26.37 -4.20 9.66
CA ILE A 348 -27.33 -3.30 10.30
C ILE A 348 -27.22 -1.92 9.65
N THR A 349 -28.36 -1.33 9.32
CA THR A 349 -28.42 0.04 8.79
C THR A 349 -28.67 1.02 9.92
N MET A 350 -27.81 2.03 10.04
CA MET A 350 -27.98 3.13 10.98
C MET A 350 -28.06 4.45 10.22
N TYR A 351 -29.15 5.19 10.43
CA TYR A 351 -29.46 6.45 9.78
C TYR A 351 -28.94 7.62 10.60
N LEU A 352 -28.57 8.68 9.89
CA LEU A 352 -28.10 9.92 10.48
C LEU A 352 -29.32 10.72 10.98
N GLY A 353 -29.39 10.91 12.30
CA GLY A 353 -30.46 11.60 13.01
C GLY A 353 -30.38 13.12 12.94
N ASN A 354 -31.47 13.81 13.31
CA ASN A 354 -31.53 15.28 13.28
C ASN A 354 -30.85 15.94 14.48
N ASP A 355 -30.64 15.17 15.53
CA ASP A 355 -30.01 15.50 16.82
C ASP A 355 -28.53 15.06 16.89
N GLY A 356 -27.96 14.58 15.77
CA GLY A 356 -26.61 14.01 15.75
C GLY A 356 -26.55 12.56 16.22
N ALA A 357 -27.68 11.88 16.40
CA ALA A 357 -27.70 10.44 16.68
C ALA A 357 -27.41 9.61 15.42
N LEU A 358 -26.84 8.43 15.61
CA LEU A 358 -26.74 7.36 14.61
C LEU A 358 -27.60 6.19 15.08
N ALA A 359 -28.72 5.88 14.40
CA ALA A 359 -29.74 4.97 14.93
C ALA A 359 -30.44 4.12 13.86
N ALA A 360 -31.04 2.99 14.26
CA ALA A 360 -31.65 2.01 13.32
C ALA A 360 -32.93 2.50 12.59
N GLY A 361 -33.53 3.62 13.00
CA GLY A 361 -34.76 4.16 12.42
C GLY A 361 -34.51 5.34 11.48
N VAL A 362 -35.19 5.35 10.33
CA VAL A 362 -35.18 6.50 9.41
C VAL A 362 -35.81 7.71 10.11
N PRO A 363 -35.16 8.89 10.14
CA PRO A 363 -35.77 10.08 10.70
C PRO A 363 -37.07 10.43 9.94
N PRO A 364 -38.20 10.67 10.63
CA PRO A 364 -39.49 10.80 9.96
C PRO A 364 -39.62 12.11 9.18
N ALA A 365 -39.02 13.19 9.68
CA ALA A 365 -39.06 14.51 9.07
C ALA A 365 -37.79 14.77 8.25
N PRO A 366 -37.90 15.37 7.05
CA PRO A 366 -36.75 15.89 6.31
C PRO A 366 -35.97 16.91 7.15
N ALA A 367 -34.65 16.83 7.10
CA ALA A 367 -33.76 17.81 7.69
C ALA A 367 -32.48 17.92 6.89
N GLN A 368 -31.72 18.97 7.14
CA GLN A 368 -30.43 19.19 6.50
C GLN A 368 -29.46 19.88 7.46
N SER A 369 -28.17 19.69 7.23
CA SER A 369 -27.11 20.48 7.89
C SER A 369 -26.16 20.97 6.82
N SER A 370 -25.85 22.27 6.85
CA SER A 370 -24.87 22.87 5.96
C SER A 370 -23.58 23.18 6.73
N TYR A 371 -22.45 23.02 6.07
CA TYR A 371 -21.13 23.37 6.60
C TYR A 371 -20.24 23.90 5.49
N GLU A 372 -19.31 24.77 5.85
CA GLU A 372 -18.32 25.30 4.92
C GLU A 372 -17.23 24.26 4.66
N TYR A 373 -16.79 24.17 3.41
CA TYR A 373 -15.63 23.37 3.03
C TYR A 373 -14.36 23.90 3.71
N ASP A 374 -13.79 23.11 4.61
CA ASP A 374 -12.48 23.36 5.20
C ASP A 374 -11.42 22.39 4.62
N PRO A 375 -10.54 22.85 3.70
CA PRO A 375 -9.49 22.00 3.12
C PRO A 375 -8.41 21.54 4.12
N THR A 376 -8.43 22.03 5.36
CA THR A 376 -7.44 21.70 6.40
C THR A 376 -7.87 20.53 7.29
N VAL A 377 -9.05 19.94 7.07
CA VAL A 377 -9.50 18.73 7.77
C VAL A 377 -8.69 17.53 7.30
N GLY A 378 -8.26 16.68 8.22
CA GLY A 378 -7.51 15.44 7.95
C GLY A 378 -6.19 15.35 8.71
N ILE A 379 -5.78 16.41 9.42
CA ILE A 379 -4.50 16.45 10.14
C ILE A 379 -4.40 15.38 11.23
N THR A 380 -5.53 14.88 11.75
CA THR A 380 -5.55 13.77 12.72
C THR A 380 -5.82 12.41 12.06
N SER A 381 -6.10 12.33 10.76
CA SER A 381 -6.24 11.06 10.02
C SER A 381 -4.98 10.20 10.05
N GLY A 382 -3.83 10.78 10.40
CA GLY A 382 -2.53 10.18 10.09
C GLY A 382 -2.22 10.28 8.61
N ILE A 383 -1.08 9.73 8.20
CA ILE A 383 -0.66 9.73 6.80
C ILE A 383 -1.03 8.38 6.18
N TYR A 384 -1.44 8.35 4.91
CA TYR A 384 -1.53 7.13 4.15
C TYR A 384 -0.15 6.43 4.14
N TRP A 385 -0.08 5.17 4.62
CA TRP A 385 1.16 4.43 4.96
C TRP A 385 1.84 4.83 6.29
N GLY A 386 1.26 5.76 7.06
CA GLY A 386 1.63 6.16 8.42
C GLY A 386 1.26 5.09 9.44
N GLY A 387 2.10 4.07 9.51
CA GLY A 387 1.84 2.78 10.13
C GLY A 387 2.15 1.59 9.22
N GLY A 388 2.47 1.79 7.94
CA GLY A 388 2.88 0.78 6.97
C GLY A 388 4.38 0.80 6.68
N VAL A 389 4.96 1.97 6.42
CA VAL A 389 6.39 2.13 6.03
C VAL A 389 7.14 3.17 6.85
N ILE A 390 6.41 4.07 7.49
CA ILE A 390 6.91 4.95 8.53
C ILE A 390 6.14 4.64 9.83
N PRO A 391 6.81 4.25 10.92
CA PRO A 391 6.20 3.91 12.22
C PRO A 391 5.76 5.15 13.02
N TRP A 392 5.61 6.30 12.38
CA TRP A 392 5.13 7.55 12.96
C TRP A 392 4.05 8.16 12.06
N ALA A 393 3.40 9.22 12.54
CA ALA A 393 2.25 9.83 11.90
C ALA A 393 1.04 8.87 11.79
N MET A 394 0.87 8.05 12.83
CA MET A 394 -0.34 7.24 13.04
C MET A 394 -1.57 8.14 13.28
N PRO A 395 -2.80 7.64 13.03
CA PRO A 395 -4.01 8.38 13.35
C PRO A 395 -4.07 8.80 14.82
N LEU A 396 -4.36 10.08 15.05
CA LEU A 396 -4.48 10.68 16.37
C LEU A 396 -5.92 10.56 16.90
N ASP A 397 -6.19 11.19 18.05
CA ASP A 397 -7.57 11.42 18.47
C ASP A 397 -8.28 12.30 17.44
N GLN A 398 -9.43 11.83 16.94
CA GLN A 398 -10.15 12.46 15.84
C GLN A 398 -10.88 13.74 16.24
N ARG A 399 -11.01 14.05 17.53
CA ARG A 399 -11.78 15.21 18.01
C ARG A 399 -11.41 16.55 17.34
N ALA A 400 -10.14 16.78 17.01
CA ALA A 400 -9.72 18.02 16.37
C ALA A 400 -10.28 18.19 14.93
N ASP A 401 -10.35 17.09 14.16
CA ASP A 401 -10.98 17.08 12.84
C ASP A 401 -12.52 17.05 12.95
N GLU A 402 -13.06 16.37 13.96
CA GLU A 402 -14.49 16.29 14.22
C GLU A 402 -15.13 17.65 14.54
N LEU A 403 -14.38 18.59 15.13
CA LEU A 403 -14.82 19.98 15.34
C LEU A 403 -15.13 20.73 14.03
N LYS A 404 -14.58 20.25 12.91
CA LYS A 404 -14.75 20.82 11.56
C LYS A 404 -15.61 19.94 10.66
N SER A 405 -16.26 18.93 11.23
CA SER A 405 -17.00 17.89 10.51
C SER A 405 -18.40 17.73 11.08
N LEU A 406 -19.33 17.18 10.28
CA LEU A 406 -20.62 16.74 10.81
C LEU A 406 -20.43 15.37 11.47
N THR A 407 -20.81 15.24 12.74
CA THR A 407 -20.67 13.98 13.48
C THR A 407 -22.02 13.38 13.86
N TYR A 408 -22.12 12.06 13.74
CA TYR A 408 -23.29 11.27 14.09
C TYR A 408 -22.85 10.10 14.96
N THR A 409 -23.32 10.03 16.20
CA THR A 409 -22.83 9.06 17.20
C THR A 409 -23.96 8.11 17.62
N SER A 410 -23.68 6.82 17.69
CA SER A 410 -24.62 5.83 18.19
C SER A 410 -24.85 5.98 19.69
N ALA A 411 -25.87 5.32 20.22
CA ALA A 411 -25.86 4.97 21.63
C ALA A 411 -24.64 4.09 21.93
N PRO A 412 -24.07 4.15 23.14
CA PRO A 412 -23.06 3.18 23.56
C PRO A 412 -23.57 1.74 23.41
N PHE A 413 -22.70 0.84 22.96
CA PHE A 413 -23.01 -0.58 22.86
C PHE A 413 -23.10 -1.19 24.26
N GLU A 414 -24.10 -2.02 24.51
CA GLU A 414 -24.30 -2.67 25.82
C GLU A 414 -23.34 -3.85 26.05
N THR A 415 -22.86 -4.46 24.97
CA THR A 415 -21.95 -5.61 24.95
C THR A 415 -20.84 -5.39 23.94
N ASP A 416 -19.72 -6.11 24.12
CA ASP A 416 -18.63 -6.15 23.13
C ASP A 416 -19.18 -6.58 21.76
N THR A 417 -19.16 -5.66 20.79
CA THR A 417 -19.78 -5.87 19.48
C THR A 417 -18.71 -5.91 18.40
N GLU A 418 -18.67 -7.01 17.64
CA GLU A 418 -17.71 -7.17 16.55
C GLU A 418 -18.24 -6.57 15.24
N VAL A 419 -17.44 -5.71 14.62
CA VAL A 419 -17.64 -5.14 13.29
C VAL A 419 -16.57 -5.68 12.37
N THR A 420 -16.94 -6.59 11.46
CA THR A 420 -16.00 -7.20 10.52
C THR A 420 -16.58 -7.25 9.12
N GLY A 421 -15.93 -6.58 8.17
CA GLY A 421 -16.41 -6.48 6.79
C GLY A 421 -16.08 -5.12 6.18
N GLY A 422 -16.81 -4.76 5.13
CA GLY A 422 -16.74 -3.44 4.49
C GLY A 422 -17.95 -2.59 4.81
N PRO A 423 -17.85 -1.59 5.70
CA PRO A 423 -18.91 -0.62 5.90
C PRO A 423 -19.21 0.18 4.63
N GLU A 424 -20.49 0.46 4.39
CA GLU A 424 -20.93 1.26 3.24
C GLU A 424 -21.74 2.46 3.73
N VAL A 425 -21.43 3.64 3.21
CA VAL A 425 -22.12 4.88 3.56
C VAL A 425 -22.89 5.38 2.35
N VAL A 426 -24.17 5.71 2.55
CA VAL A 426 -24.99 6.42 1.57
C VAL A 426 -25.26 7.81 2.12
N LEU A 427 -24.81 8.84 1.41
CA LEU A 427 -25.06 10.23 1.76
C LEU A 427 -25.87 10.91 0.65
N TYR A 428 -26.85 11.72 1.03
CA TYR A 428 -27.54 12.62 0.13
C TYR A 428 -26.96 14.01 0.33
N VAL A 429 -26.21 14.52 -0.64
CA VAL A 429 -25.49 15.79 -0.50
C VAL A 429 -25.76 16.73 -1.66
N SER A 430 -25.78 18.03 -1.37
CA SER A 430 -25.68 19.09 -2.38
C SER A 430 -24.49 19.99 -2.07
N SER A 431 -24.01 20.71 -3.08
CA SER A 431 -22.92 21.69 -2.95
C SER A 431 -23.26 22.95 -3.70
N THR A 432 -22.81 24.10 -3.21
CA THR A 432 -22.88 25.37 -3.96
C THR A 432 -21.83 25.46 -5.08
N ALA A 433 -20.88 24.53 -5.14
CA ALA A 433 -19.79 24.52 -6.12
C ALA A 433 -20.00 23.45 -7.20
N GLU A 434 -19.29 23.63 -8.32
CA GLU A 434 -19.27 22.68 -9.45
C GLU A 434 -18.30 21.49 -9.23
N SER A 435 -17.64 21.45 -8.08
CA SER A 435 -16.86 20.31 -7.62
C SER A 435 -16.89 20.18 -6.10
N GLY A 436 -16.37 19.07 -5.60
CA GLY A 436 -16.41 18.76 -4.17
C GLY A 436 -15.94 17.34 -3.90
N TYR A 437 -15.37 17.15 -2.71
CA TYR A 437 -14.98 15.86 -2.18
C TYR A 437 -15.79 15.59 -0.92
N MET A 438 -16.21 14.34 -0.71
CA MET A 438 -16.78 13.89 0.56
C MET A 438 -15.88 12.82 1.14
N HIS A 439 -15.46 13.03 2.38
CA HIS A 439 -14.70 12.07 3.17
C HIS A 439 -15.52 11.66 4.38
N VAL A 440 -15.49 10.36 4.68
CA VAL A 440 -16.21 9.79 5.80
C VAL A 440 -15.26 8.94 6.62
N LYS A 441 -15.22 9.21 7.93
CA LYS A 441 -14.49 8.42 8.92
C LYS A 441 -15.46 7.69 9.83
N LEU A 442 -15.18 6.41 10.10
CA LEU A 442 -15.81 5.65 11.15
C LEU A 442 -14.84 5.58 12.35
N CYS A 443 -15.32 5.99 13.51
CA CYS A 443 -14.55 6.07 14.74
C CYS A 443 -15.20 5.28 15.88
N ASP A 444 -14.38 4.73 16.77
CA ASP A 444 -14.75 4.19 18.07
C ASP A 444 -14.55 5.28 19.14
N VAL A 445 -15.64 5.70 19.78
CA VAL A 445 -15.68 6.72 20.83
C VAL A 445 -15.72 6.04 22.19
N ALA A 446 -14.66 6.22 22.97
CA ALA A 446 -14.56 5.73 24.34
C ALA A 446 -15.47 6.52 25.31
N PRO A 447 -15.79 5.97 26.50
CA PRO A 447 -16.61 6.66 27.50
C PRO A 447 -16.09 8.02 27.96
N ASP A 448 -14.78 8.25 27.86
CA ASP A 448 -14.14 9.54 28.17
C ASP A 448 -14.20 10.56 27.02
N GLY A 449 -14.79 10.18 25.88
CA GLY A 449 -14.93 10.98 24.68
C GLY A 449 -13.75 10.91 23.71
N THR A 450 -12.69 10.14 24.00
CA THR A 450 -11.58 9.89 23.06
C THR A 450 -12.12 9.22 21.79
N SER A 451 -11.83 9.79 20.62
CA SER A 451 -12.32 9.27 19.33
C SER A 451 -11.19 8.60 18.55
N LYS A 452 -11.24 7.27 18.42
CA LYS A 452 -10.26 6.45 17.70
C LYS A 452 -10.72 6.21 16.27
N TRP A 453 -9.91 6.59 15.30
CA TRP A 453 -10.13 6.24 13.89
C TRP A 453 -10.10 4.71 13.67
N LEU A 454 -11.08 4.18 12.94
CA LEU A 454 -11.13 2.75 12.57
C LEU A 454 -10.90 2.53 11.07
N THR A 455 -11.66 3.24 10.24
CA THR A 455 -11.62 3.13 8.79
C THR A 455 -12.24 4.37 8.15
N ASP A 456 -11.98 4.56 6.87
CA ASP A 456 -12.44 5.70 6.11
C ASP A 456 -12.70 5.37 4.63
N GLY A 457 -13.29 6.34 3.94
CA GLY A 457 -13.48 6.33 2.51
C GLY A 457 -13.83 7.73 2.03
N GLY A 458 -13.56 8.02 0.77
CA GLY A 458 -13.97 9.27 0.18
C GLY A 458 -14.23 9.18 -1.31
N LEU A 459 -14.89 10.19 -1.83
CA LEU A 459 -15.39 10.22 -3.21
C LEU A 459 -15.54 11.67 -3.68
N LEU A 460 -14.98 11.97 -4.85
CA LEU A 460 -15.29 13.20 -5.58
C LEU A 460 -16.74 13.15 -6.08
N LEU A 461 -17.48 14.23 -5.92
CA LEU A 461 -18.89 14.33 -6.33
C LEU A 461 -19.07 14.05 -7.84
N SER A 462 -18.09 14.39 -8.65
CA SER A 462 -18.08 14.12 -10.09
C SER A 462 -17.90 12.64 -10.42
N HIS A 463 -17.23 11.90 -9.54
CA HIS A 463 -16.98 10.47 -9.65
C HIS A 463 -18.10 9.60 -9.05
N ARG A 464 -19.20 10.21 -8.57
CA ARG A 464 -20.35 9.54 -7.95
C ARG A 464 -20.90 8.33 -8.71
N ALA A 465 -20.81 8.34 -10.03
CA ALA A 465 -21.32 7.30 -10.90
C ALA A 465 -20.21 6.49 -11.59
N SER A 466 -19.04 7.09 -11.87
CA SER A 466 -17.98 6.43 -12.62
C SER A 466 -16.61 7.11 -12.46
N HIS A 467 -15.55 6.30 -12.32
CA HIS A 467 -14.16 6.77 -12.41
C HIS A 467 -13.63 6.85 -13.85
N THR A 468 -14.28 6.21 -14.81
CA THR A 468 -13.90 6.28 -16.24
C THR A 468 -14.58 7.43 -16.97
N ARG A 469 -15.74 7.87 -16.47
CA ARG A 469 -16.59 8.91 -17.06
C ARG A 469 -17.22 9.76 -15.95
N PRO A 470 -16.42 10.60 -15.26
CA PRO A 470 -16.96 11.52 -14.28
C PRO A 470 -17.95 12.50 -14.93
N GLU A 471 -18.93 12.93 -14.14
CA GLU A 471 -20.00 13.82 -14.57
C GLU A 471 -19.93 15.15 -13.82
N ALA A 472 -20.26 16.26 -14.48
CA ALA A 472 -20.31 17.57 -13.84
C ALA A 472 -21.22 17.57 -12.59
N VAL A 473 -20.85 18.38 -11.61
CA VAL A 473 -21.68 18.68 -10.45
C VAL A 473 -22.44 19.96 -10.76
N VAL A 474 -23.76 19.87 -10.81
CA VAL A 474 -24.64 21.04 -10.87
C VAL A 474 -24.85 21.57 -9.44
N PRO A 475 -24.57 22.86 -9.18
CA PRO A 475 -24.80 23.48 -7.88
C PRO A 475 -26.23 23.27 -7.36
N ASP A 476 -26.35 23.14 -6.04
CA ASP A 476 -27.58 22.96 -5.26
C ASP A 476 -28.43 21.72 -5.62
N THR A 477 -27.95 20.88 -6.53
CA THR A 477 -28.57 19.59 -6.85
C THR A 477 -28.20 18.56 -5.79
N ILE A 478 -29.19 17.78 -5.33
CA ILE A 478 -28.99 16.70 -4.37
C ILE A 478 -28.53 15.45 -5.12
N TYR A 479 -27.38 14.92 -4.76
CA TYR A 479 -26.81 13.68 -5.26
C TYR A 479 -26.81 12.61 -4.17
N GLU A 480 -27.12 11.37 -4.56
CA GLU A 480 -26.82 10.19 -3.75
C GLU A 480 -25.36 9.78 -3.98
N LEU A 481 -24.56 9.75 -2.92
CA LEU A 481 -23.19 9.26 -2.93
C LEU A 481 -23.11 7.92 -2.20
N ARG A 482 -22.47 6.95 -2.83
CA ARG A 482 -22.16 5.64 -2.25
C ARG A 482 -20.68 5.55 -1.96
N ILE A 483 -20.31 5.80 -0.72
CA ILE A 483 -18.92 5.82 -0.27
C ILE A 483 -18.62 4.48 0.42
N LYS A 484 -17.73 3.71 -0.18
CA LYS A 484 -17.22 2.47 0.41
C LYS A 484 -16.10 2.81 1.38
N LEU A 485 -16.21 2.35 2.62
CA LEU A 485 -15.10 2.45 3.57
C LEU A 485 -14.17 1.24 3.40
N LYS A 486 -12.90 1.41 3.78
CA LYS A 486 -11.96 0.28 3.84
C LYS A 486 -12.46 -0.79 4.80
N TYR A 487 -12.10 -2.03 4.52
CA TYR A 487 -12.47 -3.16 5.34
C TYR A 487 -11.83 -3.11 6.72
N VAL A 488 -12.53 -3.67 7.70
CA VAL A 488 -12.11 -3.70 9.11
C VAL A 488 -12.46 -5.06 9.73
N ALA A 489 -11.73 -5.46 10.77
CA ALA A 489 -12.13 -6.49 11.72
C ALA A 489 -11.83 -5.99 13.15
N TYR A 490 -12.88 -5.59 13.88
CA TYR A 490 -12.74 -4.83 15.11
C TYR A 490 -13.83 -5.17 16.13
N ILE A 491 -13.49 -5.14 17.41
CA ILE A 491 -14.43 -5.26 18.53
C ILE A 491 -14.59 -3.87 19.15
N VAL A 492 -15.82 -3.35 19.12
CA VAL A 492 -16.22 -2.17 19.90
C VAL A 492 -16.52 -2.64 21.31
N PRO A 493 -15.77 -2.21 22.34
CA PRO A 493 -16.03 -2.62 23.70
C PRO A 493 -17.40 -2.15 24.22
N ALA A 494 -17.97 -2.88 25.18
CA ALA A 494 -19.14 -2.40 25.90
C ALA A 494 -18.91 -0.99 26.51
N GLY A 495 -19.91 -0.11 26.37
CA GLY A 495 -19.85 1.29 26.81
C GLY A 495 -19.22 2.25 25.79
N HIS A 496 -18.59 1.76 24.72
CA HIS A 496 -18.13 2.59 23.61
C HIS A 496 -19.26 2.86 22.60
N ALA A 497 -19.11 3.89 21.78
CA ALA A 497 -20.06 4.23 20.71
C ALA A 497 -19.38 4.32 19.35
N MET A 498 -20.12 4.03 18.28
CA MET A 498 -19.64 4.27 16.91
C MET A 498 -19.99 5.68 16.47
N ARG A 499 -19.03 6.41 15.91
CA ARG A 499 -19.22 7.74 15.33
C ARG A 499 -18.90 7.74 13.85
N LEU A 500 -19.82 8.29 13.07
CA LEU A 500 -19.59 8.67 11.68
C LEU A 500 -19.24 10.16 11.63
N SER A 501 -18.07 10.50 11.10
CA SER A 501 -17.67 11.88 10.81
C SER A 501 -17.71 12.11 9.31
N VAL A 502 -18.41 13.16 8.87
CA VAL A 502 -18.55 13.55 7.46
C VAL A 502 -17.88 14.91 7.27
N ALA A 503 -16.87 14.93 6.42
CA ALA A 503 -16.09 16.11 6.06
C ALA A 503 -15.99 16.24 4.53
N SER A 504 -15.40 17.35 4.09
CA SER A 504 -15.15 17.61 2.66
C SER A 504 -13.66 17.67 2.29
N ALA A 505 -12.80 17.20 3.20
CA ALA A 505 -11.36 17.07 2.98
C ALA A 505 -10.80 15.89 3.78
N ASP A 506 -9.64 15.41 3.35
CA ASP A 506 -8.76 14.52 4.12
C ASP A 506 -7.31 14.90 3.82
N PHE A 507 -6.93 16.13 4.19
CA PHE A 507 -5.57 16.63 4.04
C PHE A 507 -4.67 16.00 5.09
N GLN A 508 -3.55 15.35 4.76
CA GLN A 508 -2.80 15.33 3.49
C GLN A 508 -2.95 14.04 2.66
N ASN A 509 -4.04 13.29 2.78
CA ASN A 509 -4.24 12.00 2.13
C ASN A 509 -5.04 12.06 0.82
N ALA A 510 -5.79 13.14 0.60
CA ALA A 510 -6.50 13.46 -0.64
C ALA A 510 -6.19 14.90 -1.05
N TRP A 511 -5.95 15.13 -2.34
CA TRP A 511 -5.71 16.47 -2.84
C TRP A 511 -6.99 17.32 -2.72
N PRO A 512 -6.90 18.59 -2.29
CA PRO A 512 -8.07 19.44 -2.06
C PRO A 512 -8.83 19.78 -3.36
N ALA A 513 -10.17 19.79 -3.23
CA ALA A 513 -11.05 20.37 -4.23
C ALA A 513 -10.72 21.86 -4.41
N GLY A 514 -10.82 22.36 -5.64
CA GLY A 514 -10.32 23.69 -5.97
C GLY A 514 -11.23 24.85 -5.56
N ALA A 515 -12.54 24.60 -5.49
CA ALA A 515 -13.54 25.64 -5.26
C ALA A 515 -13.95 25.71 -3.78
N PRO A 516 -14.01 26.91 -3.18
CA PRO A 516 -14.75 27.13 -1.94
C PRO A 516 -16.21 26.70 -2.12
N ALA A 517 -16.77 26.05 -1.11
CA ALA A 517 -18.12 25.51 -1.19
C ALA A 517 -18.81 25.52 0.17
N VAL A 518 -20.14 25.62 0.14
CA VAL A 518 -20.99 25.15 1.24
C VAL A 518 -21.56 23.82 0.81
N HIS A 519 -21.39 22.80 1.64
CA HIS A 519 -21.96 21.49 1.43
C HIS A 519 -23.14 21.28 2.36
N THR A 520 -24.20 20.66 1.86
CA THR A 520 -25.40 20.37 2.63
C THR A 520 -25.66 18.88 2.63
N LEU A 521 -25.70 18.30 3.83
CA LEU A 521 -26.07 16.90 4.04
C LEU A 521 -27.57 16.81 4.33
N HIS A 522 -28.29 16.07 3.51
CA HIS A 522 -29.73 15.87 3.58
C HIS A 522 -30.06 14.57 4.32
N ARG A 523 -31.10 14.60 5.14
CA ARG A 523 -31.54 13.51 6.01
C ARG A 523 -33.07 13.39 6.04
N GLY A 524 -33.55 12.25 6.51
CA GLY A 524 -34.97 11.96 6.70
C GLY A 524 -35.56 11.05 5.64
N ARG A 525 -36.88 10.87 5.64
CA ARG A 525 -37.56 9.83 4.86
C ARG A 525 -37.34 9.90 3.34
N THR A 526 -37.16 11.08 2.78
CA THR A 526 -36.89 11.27 1.33
C THR A 526 -35.42 11.13 0.97
N HIS A 527 -34.53 11.42 1.92
CA HIS A 527 -33.07 11.42 1.74
C HIS A 527 -32.44 10.65 2.90
N PRO A 528 -32.60 9.32 2.95
CA PRO A 528 -32.22 8.53 4.11
C PRO A 528 -30.70 8.31 4.14
N SER A 529 -29.91 9.35 4.43
CA SER A 529 -28.46 9.21 4.63
C SER A 529 -28.18 8.23 5.78
N HIS A 530 -27.32 7.24 5.54
CA HIS A 530 -27.08 6.12 6.45
C HIS A 530 -25.72 5.46 6.27
N ILE A 531 -25.32 4.67 7.26
CA ILE A 531 -24.24 3.69 7.17
C ILE A 531 -24.80 2.28 7.33
N ARG A 532 -24.25 1.32 6.58
CA ARG A 532 -24.46 -0.11 6.75
C ARG A 532 -23.23 -0.70 7.42
N LEU A 533 -23.40 -1.25 8.63
CA LEU A 533 -22.33 -1.84 9.43
C LEU A 533 -22.46 -3.37 9.46
N PRO A 534 -21.39 -4.13 9.16
CA PRO A 534 -21.41 -5.58 9.26
C PRO A 534 -21.14 -6.03 10.71
N LEU A 535 -22.20 -6.20 11.49
CA LEU A 535 -22.10 -6.55 12.91
C LEU A 535 -22.27 -8.06 13.12
N ALA A 536 -21.47 -8.65 14.01
CA ALA A 536 -21.69 -10.03 14.44
C ALA A 536 -22.77 -10.07 15.53
N PRO A 537 -23.78 -10.96 15.44
CA PRO A 537 -24.67 -11.26 16.56
C PRO A 537 -23.91 -11.87 17.74
N ASP A 538 -24.38 -11.63 18.98
CA ASP A 538 -23.72 -12.09 20.23
C ASP A 538 -23.37 -13.59 20.24
N ASN A 539 -24.25 -14.43 19.70
CA ASN A 539 -24.13 -15.90 19.72
C ASN A 539 -23.78 -16.51 18.34
N ALA A 540 -23.23 -15.69 17.44
CA ALA A 540 -22.95 -16.15 16.09
C ALA A 540 -21.85 -17.24 16.10
N PRO A 541 -22.05 -18.40 15.42
CA PRO A 541 -21.08 -19.49 15.41
C PRO A 541 -19.71 -19.03 14.91
N ARG A 542 -18.65 -19.45 15.60
CA ARG A 542 -17.27 -19.15 15.26
C ARG A 542 -16.51 -20.44 15.03
N LEU A 543 -15.65 -20.45 14.01
CA LEU A 543 -14.63 -21.49 13.92
C LEU A 543 -13.63 -21.32 15.06
N PRO A 544 -12.98 -22.41 15.52
CA PRO A 544 -11.86 -22.31 16.44
C PRO A 544 -10.78 -21.37 15.90
N PRO A 545 -10.06 -20.63 16.76
CA PRO A 545 -8.95 -19.80 16.32
C PRO A 545 -7.88 -20.66 15.63
N PRO A 546 -7.19 -20.11 14.62
CA PRO A 546 -6.13 -20.85 13.94
C PRO A 546 -4.96 -21.12 14.89
N ARG A 547 -4.30 -22.26 14.69
CA ARG A 547 -3.12 -22.66 15.45
C ARG A 547 -1.87 -22.13 14.75
N LEU A 548 -1.59 -20.84 14.93
CA LEU A 548 -0.42 -20.19 14.36
C LEU A 548 0.75 -20.23 15.33
N SER A 549 1.92 -20.65 14.85
CA SER A 549 3.16 -20.58 15.62
C SER A 549 3.62 -19.11 15.73
N PRO A 550 4.06 -18.66 16.91
CA PRO A 550 4.65 -17.33 17.04
C PRO A 550 5.93 -17.23 16.20
N SER A 551 6.27 -16.02 15.77
CA SER A 551 7.57 -15.78 15.12
C SER A 551 8.71 -16.21 16.06
N PRO A 552 9.74 -16.94 15.58
CA PRO A 552 10.90 -17.28 16.38
C PRO A 552 11.80 -16.07 16.62
N ARG A 553 11.49 -14.93 15.99
CA ARG A 553 12.24 -13.70 16.10
C ARG A 553 11.86 -12.99 17.39
N ARG A 554 12.85 -12.39 18.04
CA ARG A 554 12.63 -11.61 19.26
C ARG A 554 11.72 -10.41 18.97
N GLU A 555 10.73 -10.17 19.82
CA GLU A 555 9.86 -8.99 19.75
C GLU A 555 10.68 -7.70 19.86
N PRO A 556 10.45 -6.71 18.98
CA PRO A 556 11.09 -5.41 19.10
C PRO A 556 10.60 -4.74 20.39
N THR A 557 11.54 -4.17 21.16
CA THR A 557 11.20 -3.52 22.44
C THR A 557 10.86 -2.05 22.25
N ASP A 558 11.52 -1.36 21.31
CA ASP A 558 11.26 0.05 20.95
C ASP A 558 11.74 0.32 19.51
N MET A 559 11.15 1.34 18.87
CA MET A 559 11.62 1.88 17.59
C MET A 559 12.46 3.13 17.84
N ASP A 560 13.59 3.25 17.14
CA ASP A 560 14.41 4.46 17.13
C ASP A 560 13.87 5.42 16.07
N TYR A 561 13.46 6.61 16.51
CA TYR A 561 12.92 7.68 15.67
C TYR A 561 13.90 8.86 15.49
N THR A 562 15.15 8.70 15.94
CA THR A 562 16.17 9.76 15.90
C THR A 562 16.43 10.20 14.46
N GLY A 563 16.17 11.46 14.13
CA GLY A 563 16.38 11.98 12.76
C GLY A 563 15.15 11.87 11.85
N ALA A 564 13.97 11.58 12.42
CA ALA A 564 12.69 11.78 11.75
C ALA A 564 11.91 12.93 12.39
N THR A 565 11.19 13.71 11.59
CA THR A 565 10.26 14.73 12.08
C THR A 565 8.92 14.67 11.34
N HIS A 566 7.84 14.99 12.05
CA HIS A 566 6.52 15.22 11.51
C HIS A 566 5.99 16.51 12.16
N THR A 567 5.95 17.58 11.38
CA THR A 567 5.59 18.92 11.88
C THR A 567 4.33 19.42 11.19
N ILE A 568 3.39 19.91 11.99
CA ILE A 568 2.16 20.55 11.50
C ILE A 568 2.20 22.01 11.93
N THR A 569 2.22 22.92 10.96
CA THR A 569 2.24 24.37 11.18
C THR A 569 0.92 24.99 10.76
N HIS A 570 0.26 25.68 11.70
CA HIS A 570 -0.91 26.51 11.44
C HIS A 570 -0.49 27.97 11.32
N ASP A 571 -0.50 28.50 10.10
CA ASP A 571 -0.29 29.92 9.86
C ASP A 571 -1.64 30.66 9.95
N MET A 572 -1.86 31.32 11.09
CA MET A 572 -3.11 32.04 11.38
C MET A 572 -3.26 33.32 10.56
N VAL A 573 -2.17 33.89 10.03
CA VAL A 573 -2.21 35.12 9.23
C VAL A 573 -2.61 34.78 7.80
N ASN A 574 -1.97 33.78 7.22
CA ASN A 574 -2.25 33.31 5.86
C ASN A 574 -3.43 32.34 5.80
N ASP A 575 -3.92 31.88 6.95
CA ASP A 575 -4.99 30.89 7.10
C ASP A 575 -4.68 29.63 6.29
N SER A 576 -3.52 29.04 6.59
CA SER A 576 -2.98 27.88 5.91
C SER A 576 -2.42 26.87 6.89
N VAL A 577 -2.45 25.60 6.48
CA VAL A 577 -1.80 24.50 7.19
C VAL A 577 -0.69 23.95 6.33
N THR A 578 0.47 23.75 6.94
CA THR A 578 1.62 23.08 6.32
C THR A 578 2.00 21.84 7.11
N VAL A 579 2.15 20.71 6.42
CA VAL A 579 2.67 19.45 6.96
C VAL A 579 4.05 19.23 6.38
N GLU A 580 5.02 19.00 7.26
CA GLU A 580 6.40 18.70 6.88
C GLU A 580 6.82 17.35 7.45
N LEU A 581 7.40 16.53 6.58
CA LEU A 581 7.98 15.24 6.93
C LEU A 581 9.46 15.29 6.60
N GLU A 582 10.28 14.88 7.56
CA GLU A 582 11.69 14.64 7.31
C GLU A 582 12.06 13.25 7.80
N ARG A 583 12.87 12.58 7.00
CA ARG A 583 13.51 11.32 7.33
C ARG A 583 14.97 11.38 6.89
N LEU A 584 15.86 11.45 7.86
CA LEU A 584 17.30 11.39 7.63
C LEU A 584 17.78 9.93 7.60
N SER A 585 18.96 9.73 7.00
CA SER A 585 19.68 8.45 7.03
C SER A 585 19.87 7.97 8.47
N GLY A 586 19.50 6.73 8.76
CA GLY A 586 19.58 6.14 10.11
C GLY A 586 18.34 6.31 11.00
N ALA A 587 17.33 7.08 10.58
CA ALA A 587 16.14 7.42 11.40
C ALA A 587 15.10 6.30 11.60
N LEU A 588 15.39 5.12 11.09
CA LEU A 588 14.68 3.88 11.32
C LEU A 588 15.67 2.75 11.58
N PRO A 589 15.30 1.71 12.37
CA PRO A 589 16.10 0.51 12.55
C PRO A 589 16.53 -0.16 11.23
N ASN A 590 15.82 0.10 10.13
CA ASN A 590 16.04 -0.41 8.78
C ASN A 590 16.59 0.65 7.80
N SER A 591 17.15 1.77 8.30
CA SER A 591 17.68 2.87 7.46
C SER A 591 19.12 3.27 7.79
N ARG A 592 19.81 2.50 8.63
CA ARG A 592 21.27 2.62 8.78
C ARG A 592 21.92 2.38 7.41
N THR A 593 23.08 3.02 7.18
CA THR A 593 23.90 2.94 5.96
C THR A 593 23.75 1.57 5.30
N GLU A 594 23.06 1.53 4.16
CA GLU A 594 22.84 0.31 3.41
C GLU A 594 24.21 -0.12 2.89
N ARG A 595 24.74 -1.25 3.34
CA ARG A 595 25.89 -1.82 2.64
C ARG A 595 25.41 -2.30 1.27
N ALA A 596 26.27 -2.34 0.28
CA ALA A 596 25.96 -3.00 -0.96
C ALA A 596 25.97 -4.51 -0.78
N ALA A 597 25.08 -5.23 -1.48
CA ALA A 597 25.00 -6.70 -1.44
C ALA A 597 26.36 -7.35 -1.80
N PHE A 598 27.21 -6.60 -2.50
CA PHE A 598 28.55 -6.97 -2.93
C PHE A 598 29.50 -5.79 -2.73
N GLY A 599 30.77 -6.09 -2.41
CA GLY A 599 31.82 -5.08 -2.34
C GLY A 599 31.85 -4.23 -1.08
N GLN A 600 32.55 -3.10 -1.18
CA GLN A 600 32.71 -2.14 -0.09
C GLN A 600 31.74 -0.95 -0.20
N SER A 601 30.85 -0.96 -1.19
CA SER A 601 29.93 0.13 -1.44
C SER A 601 28.94 0.28 -0.27
N ARG A 602 28.56 1.53 0.03
CA ARG A 602 27.56 1.89 1.04
C ARG A 602 26.57 2.87 0.42
N ALA A 603 25.38 2.94 0.99
CA ALA A 603 24.27 3.69 0.46
C ALA A 603 23.52 4.40 1.60
N GLN A 604 23.04 5.60 1.34
CA GLN A 604 22.26 6.41 2.28
C GLN A 604 21.06 7.00 1.55
N ARG A 605 19.93 7.07 2.23
CA ARG A 605 18.71 7.69 1.72
C ARG A 605 18.19 8.73 2.69
N GLU A 606 17.80 9.87 2.16
CA GLU A 606 17.10 10.94 2.88
C GLU A 606 15.84 11.32 2.12
N ALA A 607 14.78 11.65 2.84
CA ALA A 607 13.52 12.09 2.26
C ALA A 607 12.97 13.29 3.03
N ARG A 608 12.51 14.31 2.30
CA ARG A 608 11.81 15.47 2.85
C ARG A 608 10.55 15.72 2.02
N SER A 609 9.42 15.96 2.67
CA SER A 609 8.21 16.41 1.99
C SER A 609 7.55 17.57 2.74
N ARG A 610 6.93 18.46 1.98
CA ARG A 610 6.20 19.62 2.48
C ARG A 610 4.91 19.79 1.69
N TYR A 611 3.78 19.78 2.38
CA TYR A 611 2.44 20.04 1.84
C TYR A 611 1.83 21.28 2.45
N THR A 612 1.25 22.16 1.64
CA THR A 612 0.56 23.36 2.12
C THR A 612 -0.80 23.50 1.46
N VAL A 613 -1.82 23.83 2.26
CA VAL A 613 -3.15 24.21 1.79
C VAL A 613 -3.68 25.40 2.58
N SER A 614 -4.44 26.28 1.91
CA SER A 614 -5.07 27.46 2.52
C SER A 614 -6.58 27.38 2.42
N ARG A 615 -7.28 27.78 3.49
CA ARG A 615 -8.75 27.93 3.46
C ARG A 615 -9.20 29.09 2.57
N LYS A 616 -8.39 30.14 2.46
CA LYS A 616 -8.69 31.30 1.59
C LYS A 616 -8.60 30.96 0.11
N ASN A 617 -7.72 30.02 -0.24
CA ASN A 617 -7.48 29.65 -1.62
C ASN A 617 -7.13 28.14 -1.74
N PRO A 618 -8.14 27.27 -1.63
CA PRO A 618 -7.95 25.82 -1.69
C PRO A 618 -7.41 25.33 -3.04
N ALA A 619 -7.72 26.05 -4.13
CA ALA A 619 -7.18 25.77 -5.45
C ALA A 619 -5.65 25.81 -5.49
N ASN A 620 -5.02 26.69 -4.70
CA ASN A 620 -3.57 26.91 -4.66
C ASN A 620 -2.85 26.00 -3.67
N ALA A 621 -3.20 24.72 -3.65
CA ALA A 621 -2.47 23.70 -2.90
C ALA A 621 -1.12 23.38 -3.57
N HIS A 622 -0.13 23.04 -2.76
CA HIS A 622 1.21 22.76 -3.24
C HIS A 622 1.94 21.74 -2.37
N MET A 623 2.68 20.88 -3.05
CA MET A 623 3.61 19.92 -2.49
C MET A 623 5.01 20.13 -3.07
N ARG A 624 6.02 19.96 -2.21
CA ARG A 624 7.37 19.59 -2.64
C ARG A 624 7.84 18.33 -1.96
N ALA A 625 8.65 17.57 -2.67
CA ALA A 625 9.40 16.45 -2.12
C ALA A 625 10.82 16.40 -2.66
N GLU A 626 11.74 16.01 -1.78
CA GLU A 626 13.14 15.75 -2.08
C GLU A 626 13.44 14.33 -1.63
N HIS A 627 14.01 13.53 -2.53
CA HIS A 627 14.60 12.26 -2.18
C HIS A 627 16.04 12.21 -2.64
N VAL A 628 16.94 11.91 -1.70
CA VAL A 628 18.37 11.82 -1.94
C VAL A 628 18.78 10.37 -1.80
N TYR A 629 19.51 9.87 -2.79
CA TYR A 629 20.18 8.58 -2.73
C TYR A 629 21.69 8.78 -2.95
N THR A 630 22.48 8.57 -1.90
CA THR A 630 23.94 8.68 -1.94
C THR A 630 24.56 7.30 -1.94
N ILE A 631 25.42 7.00 -2.92
CA ILE A 631 26.19 5.77 -3.04
C ILE A 631 27.66 6.11 -2.83
N HIS A 632 28.25 5.57 -1.77
CA HIS A 632 29.67 5.65 -1.48
C HIS A 632 30.36 4.39 -2.00
N ARG A 633 31.27 4.52 -2.95
CA ARG A 633 32.19 3.45 -3.38
C ARG A 633 33.59 3.79 -2.87
N PRO A 634 34.55 2.84 -2.84
CA PRO A 634 35.93 3.14 -2.47
C PRO A 634 36.56 4.25 -3.32
N GLU A 635 36.24 4.29 -4.61
CA GLU A 635 36.85 5.18 -5.60
C GLU A 635 36.07 6.48 -5.80
N HIS A 636 34.74 6.45 -5.60
CA HIS A 636 33.83 7.54 -5.99
C HIS A 636 32.61 7.63 -5.06
N GLU A 637 32.08 8.83 -4.89
CA GLU A 637 30.77 9.08 -4.32
C GLU A 637 29.80 9.54 -5.42
N ILE A 638 28.60 8.96 -5.44
CA ILE A 638 27.54 9.32 -6.38
C ILE A 638 26.32 9.75 -5.58
N ARG A 639 25.91 11.00 -5.73
CA ARG A 639 24.72 11.57 -5.10
C ARG A 639 23.65 11.78 -6.16
N ILE A 640 22.50 11.14 -6.00
CA ILE A 640 21.32 11.28 -6.86
C ILE A 640 20.26 12.02 -6.05
N GLU A 641 19.78 13.13 -6.58
CA GLU A 641 18.74 13.95 -5.96
C GLU A 641 17.53 14.07 -6.89
N ALA A 642 16.39 13.56 -6.43
CA ALA A 642 15.11 13.67 -7.09
C ALA A 642 14.25 14.72 -6.37
N ASN A 643 14.04 15.86 -7.02
CA ASN A 643 13.19 16.94 -6.53
C ASN A 643 11.88 16.96 -7.32
N GLU A 644 10.76 16.79 -6.62
CA GLU A 644 9.44 16.76 -7.22
C GLU A 644 8.53 17.83 -6.64
N SER A 645 7.67 18.40 -7.47
CA SER A 645 6.63 19.32 -7.03
C SER A 645 5.33 19.06 -7.76
N LEU A 646 4.23 19.12 -7.01
CA LEU A 646 2.87 19.15 -7.53
C LEU A 646 2.22 20.43 -7.03
N VAL A 647 1.70 21.24 -7.94
CA VAL A 647 0.91 22.44 -7.64
C VAL A 647 -0.43 22.32 -8.32
N SER A 648 -1.46 22.91 -7.72
CA SER A 648 -2.70 23.19 -8.42
C SER A 648 -3.01 24.69 -8.42
N ASP A 649 -3.83 25.11 -9.37
CA ASP A 649 -4.62 26.35 -9.31
C ASP A 649 -6.07 26.03 -9.65
N THR A 650 -6.89 27.02 -10.03
CA THR A 650 -8.30 26.81 -10.39
C THR A 650 -8.47 25.97 -11.66
N ASP A 651 -7.47 25.95 -12.53
CA ASP A 651 -7.61 25.46 -13.90
C ASP A 651 -6.86 24.16 -14.12
N CYS A 652 -5.77 23.91 -13.38
CA CYS A 652 -4.90 22.78 -13.65
C CYS A 652 -4.05 22.32 -12.47
N PHE A 653 -3.58 21.08 -12.59
CA PHE A 653 -2.42 20.55 -11.87
C PHE A 653 -1.18 20.70 -12.73
N ARG A 654 -0.05 21.01 -12.10
CA ARG A 654 1.28 21.00 -12.72
C ARG A 654 2.23 20.20 -11.85
N PHE A 655 2.80 19.17 -12.45
CA PHE A 655 3.79 18.31 -11.84
C PHE A 655 5.15 18.54 -12.51
N GLN A 656 6.19 18.65 -11.70
CA GLN A 656 7.57 18.69 -12.16
C GLN A 656 8.38 17.67 -11.38
N SER A 657 9.23 16.92 -12.08
CA SER A 657 10.28 16.10 -11.49
C SER A 657 11.62 16.54 -12.06
N ARG A 658 12.60 16.79 -11.20
CA ARG A 658 13.96 17.16 -11.55
C ARG A 658 14.92 16.18 -10.92
N VAL A 659 15.78 15.58 -11.73
CA VAL A 659 16.88 14.74 -11.29
C VAL A 659 18.18 15.49 -11.47
N GLU A 660 18.98 15.56 -10.40
CA GLU A 660 20.36 15.99 -10.45
C GLU A 660 21.25 14.88 -9.89
N ILE A 661 22.34 14.59 -10.59
CA ILE A 661 23.33 13.60 -10.19
C ILE A 661 24.69 14.27 -10.11
N GLN A 662 25.38 14.03 -9.01
CA GLN A 662 26.75 14.46 -8.79
C GLN A 662 27.65 13.24 -8.61
N VAL A 663 28.84 13.27 -9.22
CA VAL A 663 29.92 12.31 -8.99
C VAL A 663 31.09 13.08 -8.39
N ASP A 664 31.53 12.67 -7.20
CA ASP A 664 32.58 13.35 -6.42
C ASP A 664 32.34 14.87 -6.27
N GLY A 665 31.09 15.22 -5.98
CA GLY A 665 30.65 16.61 -5.83
C GLY A 665 30.55 17.43 -7.12
N LYS A 666 30.81 16.84 -8.30
CA LYS A 666 30.67 17.51 -9.60
C LYS A 666 29.40 17.07 -10.30
N THR A 667 28.64 18.02 -10.83
CA THR A 667 27.43 17.73 -11.62
C THR A 667 27.76 16.84 -12.82
N HIS A 668 27.13 15.67 -12.86
CA HIS A 668 27.24 14.67 -13.92
C HIS A 668 26.02 14.69 -14.84
N PHE A 669 24.83 14.85 -14.27
CA PHE A 669 23.57 14.83 -15.02
C PHE A 669 22.53 15.76 -14.39
N VAL A 670 21.77 16.46 -15.23
CA VAL A 670 20.60 17.25 -14.81
C VAL A 670 19.53 17.13 -15.88
N LYS A 671 18.32 16.72 -15.48
CA LYS A 671 17.16 16.69 -16.38
C LYS A 671 15.89 17.01 -15.61
N SER A 672 14.92 17.59 -16.31
CA SER A 672 13.61 17.91 -15.73
C SER A 672 12.51 17.47 -16.66
N TRP A 673 11.46 16.91 -16.08
CA TRP A 673 10.24 16.50 -16.74
C TRP A 673 9.09 17.31 -16.17
N ARG A 674 8.11 17.61 -17.02
CA ARG A 674 6.91 18.35 -16.64
C ARG A 674 5.68 17.68 -17.24
N ALA A 675 4.62 17.64 -16.46
CA ALA A 675 3.29 17.28 -16.89
C ALA A 675 2.29 18.27 -16.32
N SER A 676 1.26 18.57 -17.10
CA SER A 676 0.13 19.36 -16.63
C SER A 676 -1.16 18.72 -17.06
N ARG A 677 -2.18 18.86 -16.23
CA ARG A 677 -3.52 18.36 -16.51
C ARG A 677 -4.53 19.41 -16.09
N ILE A 678 -5.54 19.66 -16.93
CA ILE A 678 -6.68 20.49 -16.55
C ILE A 678 -7.35 19.86 -15.33
N ARG A 679 -7.85 20.70 -14.42
CA ARG A 679 -8.73 20.26 -13.34
C ARG A 679 -10.06 19.78 -13.94
N MET A 680 -10.06 18.59 -14.51
CA MET A 680 -11.26 18.04 -15.14
C MET A 680 -12.12 17.45 -14.05
N LEU A 681 -13.16 18.19 -13.65
CA LEU A 681 -14.17 17.70 -12.72
C LEU A 681 -13.59 17.36 -11.32
N ASP A 682 -12.48 18.01 -10.94
CA ASP A 682 -11.75 17.85 -9.66
C ASP A 682 -12.36 18.59 -8.48
#